data_AF-A0A1Y2VXM6-F1
#
_entry.id   AF-A0A1Y2VXM6-F1
#
_cell.length_a   1.000
_cell.length_b   1.000
_cell.length_c   1.000
_cell.angle_alpha   90.00
_cell.angle_beta   90.00
_cell.angle_gamma   90.00
#
_symmetry.space_group_name_H-M   'P 1'
#
loop_
_entity.id
_entity.type
_entity.pdbx_description
1 polymer ?
#
loop_
_entity_poly.entity_id
_entity_poly.type
_entity_poly.pdbx_seq_one_letter_code
_entity_poly.pdbx_strand_id
1 'polypeptide(L)'
;MALSNDATDKMTDGAKRINFHHPYTPYDVQEQFMKTVYDVLQQGEGQIGILESPTGTGKSLSLICAALTWLRNHKRSKFESSVLEAAQEFKDEPEWIVNQMLKRKRDEIVKQWEERELRLKKIRAKEKLMEDRGAKRRRLDDGTLRKSDKAADDEDEWLLDADQEDDADQAADNPSGYSKETRSLMEKLGLGTTHSKEEEEEDLGENEIKIYYTSRTHSQLTQFIAELRRPNFPSSLPDSAQEKSSNTEPEGIKHLPLSSRQRLCINPSVSRLGSLPAINDRCTELQQAKSKDKCQFVPNADNLNLTHQFRDNALATLPDIEDLFELGKKLHVCPYYASRTAVPGAEIITLPYPLLLQKNARDALGIKLEGNVVIIDEAHNIMDAVANVYAAEITLSDLKRARQMLGVYVKRFGKKLKGENRVMVAQVARVVDGLRDWLETTLSVKSDQGIVDPNILMRSKGIDQINMYKLIQYIQDSKLAYKIEGYVAQAEAQGANDDAPKFSSTPVLHTLLSFLVSLNNLSSEGRIFYHKVPPNDIKLSYLLLSPTHAFSSIASSARAVILAGGTMSPFEDYTAHLFPNLAEGKITTLSCGHVIPSSNLCVWTLASAGPKAGAKSTEFEFSFQKRSDKMMIRELGLAILNTCTAVPDGVVVFFPSYGYLDEVVSVWGEASPGQPKSVWERLQGKKAVFRETKGGSSDEVLEQYTEAILDSEGKSNGKPDTPSSRNGALLLSVVGGKMSEGINFSDRLGRCVVVVGLPYPNINSPDWKARIEYIESTTLERLTTSNPSAPRSEALATSKQAARDFYENACMRAVNQSIGRAIRHRNDYAAIVLVDRRFATDRIRGKLPGWIRGGLVDGSEKAGLGQMMGKLSGFFRSKKALADS
;
A
#
# COMPACT_ATOMS: atom_id res chain seq x y z
N MET A 1 -18.99 53.21 -37.99
CA MET A 1 -18.12 53.16 -36.80
C MET A 1 -18.14 51.73 -36.29
N ALA A 2 -17.27 50.91 -36.86
CA ALA A 2 -16.84 49.63 -36.31
C ALA A 2 -15.53 49.88 -35.53
N LEU A 3 -15.12 48.88 -34.75
CA LEU A 3 -13.91 48.76 -33.91
C LEU A 3 -14.17 49.00 -32.42
N SER A 4 -14.33 47.91 -31.67
CA SER A 4 -13.31 47.38 -30.75
C SER A 4 -13.95 46.46 -29.70
N ASN A 5 -13.95 45.15 -29.95
CA ASN A 5 -14.15 44.13 -28.89
C ASN A 5 -13.44 42.79 -29.22
N ASP A 6 -12.49 42.79 -30.17
CA ASP A 6 -11.85 41.56 -30.67
C ASP A 6 -10.42 41.35 -30.12
N ALA A 7 -10.10 41.98 -28.98
CA ALA A 7 -8.73 41.96 -28.41
C ALA A 7 -8.62 41.25 -27.06
N THR A 8 -9.73 40.85 -26.43
CA THR A 8 -9.70 40.12 -25.14
C THR A 8 -9.92 38.62 -25.26
N ASP A 9 -10.17 38.11 -26.47
CA ASP A 9 -10.47 36.68 -26.73
C ASP A 9 -9.33 35.93 -27.44
N LYS A 10 -8.12 36.53 -27.52
CA LYS A 10 -6.93 35.95 -28.20
C LYS A 10 -5.74 35.69 -27.28
N MET A 11 -5.90 35.74 -25.96
CA MET A 11 -4.82 35.46 -24.99
C MET A 11 -4.99 34.17 -24.17
N THR A 12 -6.01 33.35 -24.45
CA THR A 12 -6.26 32.07 -23.75
C THR A 12 -6.21 30.82 -24.62
N ASP A 13 -5.87 30.95 -25.91
CA ASP A 13 -6.00 29.85 -26.89
C ASP A 13 -4.68 29.09 -27.19
N GLY A 14 -3.81 28.96 -26.18
CA GLY A 14 -2.46 28.37 -26.33
C GLY A 14 -2.25 26.97 -25.72
N ALA A 15 -3.18 26.46 -24.91
CA ALA A 15 -3.04 25.13 -24.30
C ALA A 15 -3.73 24.09 -25.18
N LYS A 16 -2.99 23.45 -26.09
CA LYS A 16 -3.44 22.20 -26.75
C LYS A 16 -4.08 21.29 -25.69
N ARG A 17 -5.35 20.92 -25.87
CA ARG A 17 -6.06 19.96 -25.00
C ARG A 17 -5.25 18.67 -24.97
N ILE A 18 -4.53 18.42 -23.87
CA ILE A 18 -3.64 17.26 -23.74
C ILE A 18 -4.49 16.00 -23.78
N ASN A 19 -4.18 15.09 -24.71
CA ASN A 19 -4.81 13.78 -24.75
C ASN A 19 -4.08 12.86 -23.76
N PHE A 20 -4.78 12.44 -22.70
CA PHE A 20 -4.24 11.54 -21.68
C PHE A 20 -4.30 10.06 -22.06
N HIS A 21 -4.77 9.72 -23.27
CA HIS A 21 -4.90 8.35 -23.76
C HIS A 21 -5.73 7.45 -22.84
N HIS A 22 -6.74 8.04 -22.20
CA HIS A 22 -7.64 7.31 -21.32
C HIS A 22 -8.43 6.28 -22.16
N PRO A 23 -8.51 5.00 -21.75
CA PRO A 23 -9.10 3.93 -22.57
C PRO A 23 -10.63 4.04 -22.72
N TYR A 24 -11.25 4.95 -21.96
CA TYR A 24 -12.66 5.31 -22.03
C TYR A 24 -12.81 6.82 -22.16
N THR A 25 -14.00 7.32 -22.45
CA THR A 25 -14.29 8.76 -22.33
C THR A 25 -14.19 9.17 -20.85
N PRO A 26 -13.23 10.04 -20.48
CA PRO A 26 -13.08 10.46 -19.10
C PRO A 26 -14.23 11.37 -18.66
N TYR A 27 -14.59 11.34 -17.38
CA TYR A 27 -15.48 12.32 -16.77
C TYR A 27 -14.74 13.66 -16.56
N ASP A 28 -15.46 14.77 -16.49
CA ASP A 28 -14.87 16.10 -16.25
C ASP A 28 -13.99 16.13 -14.99
N VAL A 29 -14.44 15.44 -13.92
CA VAL A 29 -13.66 15.30 -12.67
C VAL A 29 -12.37 14.50 -12.87
N GLN A 30 -12.36 13.53 -13.79
CA GLN A 30 -11.15 12.77 -14.14
C GLN A 30 -10.22 13.62 -15.00
N GLU A 31 -10.74 14.42 -15.95
CA GLU A 31 -9.92 15.34 -16.75
C GLU A 31 -9.22 16.37 -15.85
N GLN A 32 -9.95 16.97 -14.89
CA GLN A 32 -9.38 17.88 -13.91
C GLN A 32 -8.29 17.21 -13.07
N PHE A 33 -8.57 16.01 -12.56
CA PHE A 33 -7.60 15.24 -11.78
C PHE A 33 -6.33 14.92 -12.59
N MET A 34 -6.47 14.44 -13.83
CA MET A 34 -5.34 14.12 -14.70
C MET A 34 -4.50 15.35 -15.03
N LYS A 35 -5.15 16.48 -15.32
CA LYS A 35 -4.47 17.75 -15.58
C LYS A 35 -3.66 18.22 -14.38
N THR A 36 -4.24 18.21 -13.18
CA THR A 36 -3.51 18.61 -11.96
C THR A 36 -2.32 17.70 -11.68
N VAL A 37 -2.46 16.38 -11.86
CA VAL A 37 -1.32 15.44 -11.73
C VAL A 37 -0.23 15.82 -12.74
N TYR A 38 -0.60 15.99 -14.01
CA TYR A 38 0.36 16.36 -15.07
C TYR A 38 1.10 17.67 -14.75
N ASP A 39 0.38 18.70 -14.31
CA ASP A 39 0.95 20.02 -13.99
C ASP A 39 1.96 19.93 -12.83
N VAL A 40 1.64 19.18 -11.78
CA VAL A 40 2.56 18.95 -10.64
C VAL A 40 3.83 18.22 -11.09
N LEU A 41 3.70 17.19 -11.94
CA LEU A 41 4.85 16.46 -12.47
C LEU A 41 5.71 17.32 -13.42
N GLN A 42 5.05 18.17 -14.22
CA GLN A 42 5.69 19.08 -15.16
C GLN A 42 6.53 20.14 -14.44
N GLN A 43 5.97 20.78 -13.41
CA GLN A 43 6.69 21.76 -12.61
C GLN A 43 7.95 21.17 -11.95
N GLY A 44 7.85 19.97 -11.37
CA GLY A 44 9.00 19.28 -10.77
C GLY A 44 9.61 20.02 -9.57
N GLU A 45 10.93 19.93 -9.35
CA GLU A 45 11.66 20.69 -8.30
C GLU A 45 11.16 20.52 -6.84
N GLY A 46 10.68 19.32 -6.52
CA GLY A 46 10.16 18.97 -5.19
C GLY A 46 8.73 19.43 -4.95
N GLN A 47 7.94 19.58 -6.02
CA GLN A 47 6.50 19.85 -5.94
C GLN A 47 5.72 18.67 -5.33
N ILE A 48 4.68 19.00 -4.58
CA ILE A 48 3.83 18.02 -3.87
C ILE A 48 2.37 18.23 -4.26
N GLY A 49 1.75 17.17 -4.80
CA GLY A 49 0.32 17.14 -5.09
C GLY A 49 -0.42 16.35 -4.02
N ILE A 50 -1.36 16.97 -3.30
CA ILE A 50 -2.26 16.29 -2.36
C ILE A 50 -3.66 16.25 -2.98
N LEU A 51 -4.04 15.10 -3.51
CA LEU A 51 -5.21 14.97 -4.37
C LEU A 51 -6.22 14.00 -3.76
N GLU A 52 -7.46 14.47 -3.61
CA GLU A 52 -8.60 13.66 -3.23
C GLU A 52 -9.45 13.33 -4.46
N SER A 53 -9.67 12.03 -4.68
CA SER A 53 -10.57 11.54 -5.71
C SER A 53 -11.43 10.42 -5.13
N PRO A 54 -12.76 10.62 -4.99
CA PRO A 54 -13.64 9.65 -4.35
C PRO A 54 -13.53 8.24 -4.95
N THR A 55 -13.84 7.24 -4.15
CA THR A 55 -13.88 5.84 -4.58
C THR A 55 -14.84 5.64 -5.76
N GLY A 56 -14.48 4.76 -6.70
CA GLY A 56 -15.32 4.46 -7.86
C GLY A 56 -15.23 5.45 -9.03
N THR A 57 -14.43 6.51 -8.91
CA THR A 57 -14.22 7.49 -9.99
C THR A 57 -13.07 7.13 -10.94
N GLY A 58 -12.46 5.95 -10.80
CA GLY A 58 -11.34 5.52 -11.64
C GLY A 58 -9.99 6.20 -11.32
N LYS A 59 -9.77 6.59 -10.06
CA LYS A 59 -8.55 7.26 -9.57
C LYS A 59 -7.25 6.62 -10.07
N SER A 60 -7.07 5.30 -9.88
CA SER A 60 -5.81 4.62 -10.22
C SER A 60 -5.56 4.65 -11.74
N LEU A 61 -6.57 4.38 -12.57
CA LEU A 61 -6.49 4.57 -14.02
C LEU A 61 -6.17 6.02 -14.43
N SER A 62 -6.80 7.02 -13.80
CA SER A 62 -6.50 8.44 -14.05
C SER A 62 -5.05 8.80 -13.68
N LEU A 63 -4.54 8.29 -12.55
CA LEU A 63 -3.14 8.45 -12.16
C LEU A 63 -2.20 7.87 -13.23
N ILE A 64 -2.46 6.64 -13.68
CA ILE A 64 -1.67 5.97 -14.73
C ILE A 64 -1.64 6.81 -16.01
N CYS A 65 -2.81 7.23 -16.48
CA CYS A 65 -2.94 7.99 -17.73
C CYS A 65 -2.19 9.33 -17.65
N ALA A 66 -2.33 10.07 -16.54
CA ALA A 66 -1.63 11.34 -16.35
C ALA A 66 -0.11 11.16 -16.24
N ALA A 67 0.37 10.23 -15.40
CA ALA A 67 1.80 10.05 -15.16
C ALA A 67 2.54 9.50 -16.38
N LEU A 68 1.97 8.53 -17.10
CA LEU A 68 2.61 7.98 -18.30
C LEU A 68 2.53 8.93 -19.49
N THR A 69 1.45 9.67 -19.67
CA THR A 69 1.38 10.74 -20.68
C THR A 69 2.45 11.79 -20.40
N TRP A 70 2.61 12.21 -19.15
CA TRP A 70 3.69 13.09 -18.74
C TRP A 70 5.07 12.49 -19.03
N LEU A 71 5.31 11.23 -18.68
CA LEU A 71 6.59 10.57 -18.91
C LEU A 71 6.94 10.51 -20.40
N ARG A 72 5.98 10.18 -21.26
CA ARG A 72 6.17 10.14 -22.73
C ARG A 72 6.50 11.54 -23.27
N ASN A 73 5.74 12.56 -22.86
CA ASN A 73 6.00 13.95 -23.26
C ASN A 73 7.36 14.45 -22.76
N HIS A 74 7.72 14.09 -21.53
CA HIS A 74 9.01 14.43 -20.94
C HIS A 74 10.16 13.75 -21.67
N LYS A 75 10.03 12.47 -22.05
CA LYS A 75 11.02 11.76 -22.88
C LYS A 75 11.20 12.43 -24.24
N ARG A 76 10.11 12.79 -24.91
CA ARG A 76 10.13 13.54 -26.19
C ARG A 76 10.85 14.89 -26.04
N SER A 77 10.50 15.66 -25.02
CA SER A 77 11.14 16.97 -24.76
C SER A 77 12.62 16.82 -24.38
N LYS A 78 12.99 15.80 -23.59
CA LYS A 78 14.40 15.51 -23.26
C LYS A 78 15.21 15.14 -24.50
N PHE A 79 14.62 14.36 -25.42
CA PHE A 79 15.25 14.04 -26.70
C PHE A 79 15.49 15.31 -27.53
N GLU A 80 14.51 16.21 -27.61
CA GLU A 80 14.69 17.48 -28.33
C GLU A 80 15.76 18.36 -27.68
N SER A 81 15.77 18.46 -26.34
CA SER A 81 16.80 19.21 -25.61
C SER A 81 18.20 18.63 -25.77
N SER A 82 18.36 17.30 -25.75
CA SER A 82 19.70 16.67 -25.92
C SER A 82 20.26 16.85 -27.33
N VAL A 83 19.38 16.97 -28.32
CA VAL A 83 19.72 17.34 -29.70
C VAL A 83 20.07 18.84 -29.77
N LEU A 84 19.34 19.71 -29.10
CA LEU A 84 19.63 21.14 -29.05
C LEU A 84 20.93 21.47 -28.31
N GLU A 85 21.23 20.79 -27.20
CA GLU A 85 22.50 20.92 -26.48
C GLU A 85 23.68 20.52 -27.35
N ALA A 86 23.55 19.40 -28.08
CA ALA A 86 24.55 19.01 -29.07
C ALA A 86 24.74 20.12 -30.12
N ALA A 87 23.64 20.75 -30.58
CA ALA A 87 23.72 21.84 -31.54
C ALA A 87 24.48 23.06 -30.98
N GLN A 88 24.42 23.29 -29.66
CA GLN A 88 25.13 24.38 -29.01
C GLN A 88 26.64 24.11 -28.84
N GLU A 89 27.03 22.84 -28.69
CA GLU A 89 28.44 22.42 -28.59
C GLU A 89 29.20 22.65 -29.92
N PHE A 90 28.50 22.60 -31.05
CA PHE A 90 29.07 22.77 -32.40
C PHE A 90 28.79 24.16 -33.02
N LYS A 91 28.55 25.20 -32.20
CA LYS A 91 28.25 26.57 -32.70
C LYS A 91 29.33 27.18 -33.59
N ASP A 92 30.58 26.76 -33.43
CA ASP A 92 31.72 27.29 -34.19
C ASP A 92 31.95 26.56 -35.54
N GLU A 93 31.15 25.55 -35.85
CA GLU A 93 31.25 24.79 -37.10
C GLU A 93 30.25 25.27 -38.18
N PRO A 94 30.56 25.08 -39.48
CA PRO A 94 29.63 25.35 -40.58
C PRO A 94 28.26 24.66 -40.42
N GLU A 95 27.17 25.37 -40.77
CA GLU A 95 25.79 24.88 -40.61
C GLU A 95 25.51 23.49 -41.21
N TRP A 96 26.19 23.13 -42.30
CA TRP A 96 26.02 21.81 -42.93
C TRP A 96 26.63 20.67 -42.10
N ILE A 97 27.74 20.92 -41.38
CA ILE A 97 28.37 19.94 -40.47
C ILE A 97 27.51 19.79 -39.23
N VAL A 98 27.05 20.90 -38.64
CA VAL A 98 26.14 20.89 -37.48
C VAL A 98 24.88 20.10 -37.80
N ASN A 99 24.24 20.36 -38.94
CA ASN A 99 23.04 19.62 -39.36
C ASN A 99 23.32 18.12 -39.61
N GLN A 100 24.47 17.76 -40.17
CA GLN A 100 24.86 16.36 -40.40
C GLN A 100 25.19 15.62 -39.09
N MET A 101 25.87 16.26 -38.15
CA MET A 101 26.18 15.74 -36.82
C MET A 101 24.91 15.53 -36.00
N LEU A 102 23.99 16.51 -36.01
CA LEU A 102 22.69 16.40 -35.35
C LEU A 102 21.84 15.28 -35.94
N LYS A 103 21.86 15.12 -37.27
CA LYS A 103 21.19 14.01 -37.95
C LYS A 103 21.77 12.66 -37.53
N ARG A 104 23.10 12.54 -37.48
CA ARG A 104 23.79 11.32 -37.01
C ARG A 104 23.43 10.97 -35.57
N LYS A 105 23.44 11.95 -34.66
CA LYS A 105 23.07 11.75 -33.25
C LYS A 105 21.60 11.36 -33.09
N ARG A 106 20.68 11.96 -33.88
CA ARG A 106 19.27 11.55 -33.92
C ARG A 106 19.14 10.11 -34.43
N ASP A 107 19.77 9.78 -35.56
CA ASP A 107 19.71 8.45 -36.16
C ASP A 107 20.28 7.38 -35.21
N GLU A 108 21.33 7.69 -34.44
CA GLU A 108 21.92 6.80 -33.44
C GLU A 108 20.96 6.50 -32.28
N ILE A 109 20.37 7.53 -31.67
CA ILE A 109 19.41 7.36 -30.57
C ILE A 109 18.15 6.61 -31.05
N VAL A 110 17.66 6.92 -32.26
CA VAL A 110 16.52 6.23 -32.86
C VAL A 110 16.84 4.76 -33.11
N LYS A 111 18.02 4.46 -33.66
CA LYS A 111 18.45 3.08 -33.91
C LYS A 111 18.56 2.27 -32.62
N GLN A 112 19.16 2.83 -31.57
CA GLN A 112 19.21 2.18 -30.25
C GLN A 112 17.81 1.87 -29.70
N TRP A 113 16.89 2.84 -29.83
CA TRP A 113 15.49 2.64 -29.42
C TRP A 113 14.80 1.55 -30.23
N GLU A 114 14.95 1.55 -31.56
CA GLU A 114 14.35 0.56 -32.46
C GLU A 114 14.87 -0.86 -32.18
N GLU A 115 16.18 -1.02 -31.98
CA GLU A 115 16.80 -2.30 -31.64
C GLU A 115 16.27 -2.85 -30.31
N ARG A 116 16.13 -1.97 -29.30
CA ARG A 116 15.56 -2.32 -27.99
C ARG A 116 14.10 -2.76 -28.09
N GLU A 117 13.26 -2.00 -28.79
CA GLU A 117 11.84 -2.35 -28.96
C GLU A 117 11.66 -3.63 -29.78
N LEU A 118 12.47 -3.84 -30.82
CA LEU A 118 12.44 -5.08 -31.61
C LEU A 118 12.81 -6.30 -30.75
N ARG A 119 13.82 -6.18 -29.88
CA ARG A 119 14.22 -7.24 -28.94
C ARG A 119 13.06 -7.59 -27.99
N LEU A 120 12.42 -6.59 -27.38
CA LEU A 120 11.27 -6.80 -26.50
C LEU A 120 10.06 -7.40 -27.24
N LYS A 121 9.80 -6.98 -28.49
CA LYS A 121 8.70 -7.51 -29.31
C LYS A 121 8.89 -8.98 -29.66
N LYS A 122 10.12 -9.40 -30.01
CA LYS A 122 10.45 -10.82 -30.26
C LYS A 122 10.19 -11.69 -29.03
N ILE A 123 10.50 -11.17 -27.83
CA ILE A 123 10.27 -11.86 -26.57
C ILE A 123 8.77 -12.04 -26.30
N ARG A 124 7.97 -10.96 -26.43
CA ARG A 124 6.50 -11.02 -26.29
C ARG A 124 5.88 -12.07 -27.22
N ALA A 125 6.33 -12.12 -28.48
CA ALA A 125 5.82 -13.09 -29.45
C ALA A 125 6.15 -14.53 -29.06
N LYS A 126 7.38 -14.78 -28.58
CA LYS A 126 7.82 -16.11 -28.13
C LYS A 126 7.04 -16.60 -26.92
N GLU A 127 6.74 -15.73 -25.97
CA GLU A 127 5.97 -16.06 -24.78
C GLU A 127 4.51 -16.36 -25.10
N LYS A 128 3.85 -15.53 -25.92
CA LYS A 128 2.49 -15.78 -26.38
C LYS A 128 2.36 -17.14 -27.09
N LEU A 129 3.32 -17.50 -27.93
CA LEU A 129 3.38 -18.81 -28.57
C LEU A 129 3.53 -19.97 -27.56
N MET A 130 4.30 -19.77 -26.47
CA MET A 130 4.42 -20.76 -25.40
C MET A 130 3.11 -20.90 -24.59
N GLU A 131 2.44 -19.80 -24.28
CA GLU A 131 1.15 -19.81 -23.58
C GLU A 131 0.08 -20.50 -24.42
N ASP A 132 -0.03 -20.19 -25.71
CA ASP A 132 -0.99 -20.81 -26.63
C ASP A 132 -0.77 -22.33 -26.73
N ARG A 133 0.51 -22.77 -26.76
CA ARG A 133 0.86 -24.20 -26.72
C ARG A 133 0.46 -24.85 -25.39
N GLY A 134 0.69 -24.17 -24.27
CA GLY A 134 0.29 -24.64 -22.93
C GLY A 134 -1.23 -24.72 -22.75
N ALA A 135 -1.97 -23.73 -23.24
CA ALA A 135 -3.44 -23.71 -23.20
C ALA A 135 -4.04 -24.82 -24.08
N LYS A 136 -3.46 -25.08 -25.26
CA LYS A 136 -3.84 -26.22 -26.11
C LYS A 136 -3.62 -27.57 -25.41
N ARG A 137 -2.49 -27.74 -24.69
CA ARG A 137 -2.23 -28.94 -23.89
C ARG A 137 -3.23 -29.12 -22.74
N ARG A 138 -3.56 -28.05 -22.00
CA ARG A 138 -4.57 -28.13 -20.92
C ARG A 138 -5.97 -28.46 -21.43
N ARG A 139 -6.36 -27.97 -22.61
CA ARG A 139 -7.65 -28.32 -23.24
C ARG A 139 -7.73 -29.79 -23.68
N LEU A 140 -6.60 -30.41 -23.99
CA LEU A 140 -6.54 -31.85 -24.31
C LEU A 140 -6.63 -32.71 -23.04
N ASP A 141 -6.05 -32.25 -21.93
CA ASP A 141 -6.04 -32.97 -20.65
C ASP A 141 -7.41 -32.93 -19.92
N ASP A 142 -8.15 -31.82 -20.02
CA ASP A 142 -9.50 -31.66 -19.44
C ASP A 142 -10.62 -32.39 -20.25
N GLY A 143 -10.27 -32.99 -21.39
CA GLY A 143 -11.21 -33.60 -22.33
C GLY A 143 -11.41 -35.12 -22.21
N THR A 144 -10.62 -35.84 -21.42
CA THR A 144 -10.61 -37.32 -21.49
C THR A 144 -10.57 -38.01 -20.12
N LEU A 145 -11.72 -38.06 -19.45
CA LEU A 145 -12.05 -39.14 -18.51
C LEU A 145 -12.75 -40.29 -19.26
N ARG A 146 -11.98 -41.08 -20.02
CA ARG A 146 -12.36 -42.45 -20.37
C ARG A 146 -11.14 -43.37 -20.33
N LYS A 147 -11.17 -44.28 -19.35
CA LYS A 147 -10.28 -45.44 -19.19
C LYS A 147 -10.14 -46.23 -20.50
N SER A 148 -8.89 -46.54 -20.87
CA SER A 148 -8.52 -47.91 -21.24
C SER A 148 -7.05 -48.16 -20.94
N ASP A 149 -6.79 -49.18 -20.12
CA ASP A 149 -5.48 -49.79 -19.92
C ASP A 149 -4.96 -50.38 -21.24
N LYS A 150 -3.77 -49.95 -21.66
CA LYS A 150 -2.79 -50.81 -22.34
C LYS A 150 -1.42 -50.12 -22.35
N ALA A 151 -0.47 -50.76 -21.71
CA ALA A 151 0.95 -50.49 -21.85
C ALA A 151 1.42 -51.05 -23.20
N ALA A 152 2.01 -50.21 -24.04
CA ALA A 152 3.02 -50.53 -25.06
C ALA A 152 3.58 -49.21 -25.61
N ASP A 153 4.87 -49.25 -25.94
CA ASP A 153 5.72 -48.23 -26.55
C ASP A 153 5.02 -47.20 -27.42
N ASP A 154 5.41 -45.93 -27.22
CA ASP A 154 5.52 -44.93 -28.28
C ASP A 154 6.56 -43.88 -27.83
N GLU A 155 7.83 -44.20 -28.10
CA GLU A 155 8.97 -43.26 -28.09
C GLU A 155 9.01 -42.37 -29.35
N ASP A 156 7.98 -42.38 -30.19
CA ASP A 156 7.97 -41.72 -31.49
C ASP A 156 6.91 -40.60 -31.60
N GLU A 157 7.15 -39.45 -30.96
CA GLU A 157 6.60 -38.17 -31.47
C GLU A 157 7.49 -36.96 -31.12
N TRP A 158 8.80 -37.16 -31.29
CA TRP A 158 9.83 -36.11 -31.30
C TRP A 158 10.46 -35.96 -32.70
N LEU A 159 9.67 -36.13 -33.76
CA LEU A 159 10.13 -35.93 -35.14
C LEU A 159 9.76 -34.53 -35.65
N LEU A 160 10.82 -33.76 -35.84
CA LEU A 160 10.90 -32.47 -36.51
C LEU A 160 10.50 -32.61 -37.98
N ASP A 161 9.73 -31.65 -38.51
CA ASP A 161 9.85 -31.23 -39.90
C ASP A 161 10.77 -30.01 -39.94
N ALA A 162 11.95 -30.23 -40.51
CA ALA A 162 12.82 -29.23 -41.09
C ALA A 162 12.72 -29.34 -42.62
N ASP A 163 12.83 -28.20 -43.30
CA ASP A 163 13.36 -28.01 -44.67
C ASP A 163 13.41 -26.48 -44.88
N GLN A 164 14.44 -25.79 -45.37
CA GLN A 164 15.83 -26.01 -45.83
C GLN A 164 16.34 -24.57 -46.17
N GLU A 165 17.55 -24.07 -45.90
CA GLU A 165 18.93 -24.38 -46.37
C GLU A 165 19.89 -23.55 -45.46
N ASP A 166 21.12 -23.91 -45.08
CA ASP A 166 22.06 -24.96 -45.46
C ASP A 166 22.98 -25.27 -44.26
N ASP A 167 23.33 -26.54 -44.09
CA ASP A 167 24.34 -27.06 -43.16
C ASP A 167 25.71 -27.15 -43.86
N ALA A 168 26.77 -26.77 -43.14
CA ALA A 168 28.13 -27.27 -43.39
C ALA A 168 28.85 -27.49 -42.06
N ASP A 169 28.89 -28.77 -41.67
CA ASP A 169 29.78 -29.49 -40.77
C ASP A 169 30.10 -28.97 -39.35
N GLN A 170 29.75 -29.83 -38.38
CA GLN A 170 30.21 -29.82 -37.01
C GLN A 170 31.71 -30.12 -36.91
N ALA A 171 32.49 -29.07 -36.65
CA ALA A 171 33.69 -29.15 -35.82
C ALA A 171 33.57 -28.05 -34.76
N ALA A 172 33.83 -28.41 -33.50
CA ALA A 172 33.81 -27.47 -32.37
C ALA A 172 34.56 -26.18 -32.71
N ASP A 173 33.90 -25.00 -32.66
CA ASP A 173 34.47 -23.74 -32.14
C ASP A 173 33.72 -22.44 -32.51
N ASN A 174 33.90 -21.44 -31.65
CA ASN A 174 34.22 -20.03 -31.97
C ASN A 174 33.29 -19.16 -32.84
N PRO A 175 32.88 -17.97 -32.33
CA PRO A 175 32.36 -16.90 -33.20
C PRO A 175 33.46 -16.21 -34.05
N SER A 176 34.67 -16.79 -34.15
CA SER A 176 35.81 -16.18 -34.86
C SER A 176 36.79 -17.16 -35.52
N GLY A 177 36.55 -18.47 -35.56
CA GLY A 177 37.38 -19.43 -36.31
C GLY A 177 38.89 -19.54 -35.98
N TYR A 178 39.38 -18.97 -34.87
CA TYR A 178 40.81 -18.94 -34.52
C TYR A 178 41.13 -19.84 -33.33
N SER A 179 42.24 -20.56 -33.37
CA SER A 179 42.66 -21.45 -32.27
C SER A 179 42.91 -20.68 -30.96
N LYS A 180 42.83 -21.38 -29.83
CA LYS A 180 43.00 -20.81 -28.48
C LYS A 180 44.35 -20.10 -28.30
N GLU A 181 45.37 -20.55 -29.00
CA GLU A 181 46.71 -19.93 -29.04
C GLU A 181 46.72 -18.65 -29.88
N THR A 182 46.00 -18.62 -31.01
CA THR A 182 45.89 -17.43 -31.88
C THR A 182 45.11 -16.30 -31.21
N ARG A 183 44.09 -16.62 -30.39
CA ARG A 183 43.40 -15.60 -29.56
C ARG A 183 44.32 -14.97 -28.53
N SER A 184 45.14 -15.77 -27.84
CA SER A 184 46.10 -15.22 -26.86
C SER A 184 47.15 -14.31 -27.52
N LEU A 185 47.46 -14.58 -28.79
CA LEU A 185 48.39 -13.78 -29.59
C LEU A 185 47.74 -12.50 -30.10
N MET A 186 46.48 -12.53 -30.54
CA MET A 186 45.70 -11.35 -30.91
C MET A 186 45.41 -10.42 -29.72
N GLU A 187 45.24 -10.99 -28.53
CA GLU A 187 45.08 -10.25 -27.28
C GLU A 187 46.40 -9.56 -26.86
N LYS A 188 47.55 -10.20 -27.11
CA LYS A 188 48.88 -9.57 -26.96
C LYS A 188 49.23 -8.54 -28.04
N LEU A 189 48.57 -8.61 -29.21
CA LEU A 189 48.73 -7.68 -30.34
C LEU A 189 47.67 -6.57 -30.38
N GLY A 190 46.74 -6.52 -29.42
CA GLY A 190 45.77 -5.42 -29.27
C GLY A 190 44.57 -5.46 -30.23
N LEU A 191 44.25 -6.62 -30.82
CA LEU A 191 43.18 -6.79 -31.82
C LEU A 191 41.99 -7.66 -31.33
N GLY A 192 41.91 -7.94 -30.03
CA GLY A 192 40.76 -8.63 -29.42
C GLY A 192 39.60 -7.66 -29.18
N THR A 193 38.38 -8.05 -29.55
CA THR A 193 37.14 -7.31 -29.26
C THR A 193 36.88 -7.24 -27.76
N THR A 194 37.48 -6.26 -27.10
CA THR A 194 37.21 -5.88 -25.71
C THR A 194 36.17 -4.75 -25.61
N HIS A 195 35.27 -4.63 -26.59
CA HIS A 195 34.28 -3.56 -26.66
C HIS A 195 32.86 -3.94 -26.24
N SER A 196 32.55 -5.20 -25.91
CA SER A 196 31.14 -5.62 -25.67
C SER A 196 30.75 -5.86 -24.21
N LYS A 197 31.63 -5.60 -23.23
CA LYS A 197 31.35 -5.91 -21.81
C LYS A 197 30.88 -4.70 -20.98
N GLU A 198 31.33 -3.50 -21.32
CA GLU A 198 30.93 -2.26 -20.64
C GLU A 198 29.75 -1.59 -21.39
N GLU A 199 29.70 -1.70 -22.71
CA GLU A 199 28.65 -1.08 -23.53
C GLU A 199 27.25 -1.66 -23.26
N GLU A 200 27.05 -2.97 -23.00
CA GLU A 200 25.70 -3.53 -22.75
C GLU A 200 25.09 -3.17 -21.37
N GLU A 201 25.92 -2.86 -20.37
CA GLU A 201 25.45 -2.35 -19.06
C GLU A 201 25.29 -0.81 -19.08
N GLU A 202 26.10 -0.09 -19.86
CA GLU A 202 26.00 1.37 -20.06
C GLU A 202 24.82 1.80 -20.97
N ASP A 203 24.33 0.92 -21.85
CA ASP A 203 23.25 1.22 -22.83
C ASP A 203 21.83 1.27 -22.21
N LEU A 204 21.68 0.98 -20.91
CA LEU A 204 20.39 0.95 -20.21
C LEU A 204 20.10 2.23 -19.43
N GLY A 205 20.17 3.38 -20.08
CA GLY A 205 19.50 4.63 -19.66
C GLY A 205 19.51 4.90 -18.15
N GLU A 206 20.66 4.77 -17.47
CA GLU A 206 20.74 4.85 -15.99
C GLU A 206 20.14 6.15 -15.44
N ASN A 207 20.09 7.20 -16.28
CA ASN A 207 19.60 8.54 -15.99
C ASN A 207 18.19 8.86 -16.54
N GLU A 208 17.38 7.85 -16.90
CA GLU A 208 15.97 8.06 -17.19
C GLU A 208 15.13 8.22 -15.92
N ILE A 209 14.15 9.14 -16.00
CA ILE A 209 13.17 9.36 -14.95
C ILE A 209 12.28 8.13 -14.82
N LYS A 210 12.11 7.68 -13.58
CA LYS A 210 11.29 6.53 -13.20
C LYS A 210 10.13 7.00 -12.34
N ILE A 211 9.01 6.30 -12.44
CA ILE A 211 7.83 6.52 -11.60
C ILE A 211 7.75 5.40 -10.57
N TYR A 212 7.91 5.75 -9.30
CA TYR A 212 7.69 4.83 -8.19
C TYR A 212 6.24 4.91 -7.74
N TYR A 213 5.47 3.84 -7.99
CA TYR A 213 4.08 3.73 -7.56
C TYR A 213 3.98 2.89 -6.29
N THR A 214 3.31 3.42 -5.27
CA THR A 214 3.25 2.77 -3.96
C THR A 214 1.82 2.68 -3.46
N SER A 215 1.50 1.53 -2.84
CA SER A 215 0.17 1.26 -2.28
C SER A 215 0.28 0.53 -0.95
N ARG A 216 -0.81 0.53 -0.18
CA ARG A 216 -0.88 -0.06 1.16
C ARG A 216 -0.79 -1.58 1.14
N THR A 217 -1.49 -2.25 0.23
CA THR A 217 -1.58 -3.73 0.18
C THR A 217 -1.09 -4.32 -1.14
N HIS A 218 -0.69 -5.59 -1.11
CA HIS A 218 -0.28 -6.34 -2.30
C HIS A 218 -1.43 -6.50 -3.29
N SER A 219 -2.66 -6.75 -2.81
CA SER A 219 -3.86 -6.86 -3.64
C SER A 219 -4.16 -5.60 -4.44
N GLN A 220 -3.90 -4.41 -3.87
CA GLN A 220 -4.03 -3.13 -4.57
C GLN A 220 -2.99 -2.99 -5.68
N LEU A 221 -1.76 -3.47 -5.47
CA LEU A 221 -0.72 -3.48 -6.50
C LEU A 221 -1.09 -4.42 -7.65
N THR A 222 -1.64 -5.61 -7.36
CA THR A 222 -2.14 -6.53 -8.39
C THR A 222 -3.29 -5.88 -9.19
N GLN A 223 -4.22 -5.20 -8.53
CA GLN A 223 -5.28 -4.44 -9.21
C GLN A 223 -4.70 -3.33 -10.11
N PHE A 224 -3.71 -2.59 -9.60
CA PHE A 224 -3.03 -1.54 -10.36
C PHE A 224 -2.40 -2.07 -11.65
N ILE A 225 -1.75 -3.25 -11.59
CA ILE A 225 -1.14 -3.88 -12.77
C ILE A 225 -2.21 -4.26 -13.81
N ALA A 226 -3.38 -4.75 -13.36
CA ALA A 226 -4.50 -5.02 -14.26
C ALA A 226 -5.06 -3.74 -14.93
N GLU A 227 -5.02 -2.60 -14.25
CA GLU A 227 -5.39 -1.30 -14.83
C GLU A 227 -4.32 -0.76 -15.77
N LEU A 228 -3.04 -0.99 -15.48
CA LEU A 228 -1.88 -0.59 -16.29
C LEU A 228 -1.87 -1.25 -17.68
N ARG A 229 -2.46 -2.44 -17.80
CA ARG A 229 -2.60 -3.18 -19.07
C ARG A 229 -3.63 -2.58 -20.05
N ARG A 230 -4.46 -1.63 -19.61
CA ARG A 230 -5.58 -1.09 -20.40
C ARG A 230 -5.22 0.07 -21.34
N PRO A 231 -4.52 1.13 -20.91
CA PRO A 231 -4.20 2.26 -21.78
C PRO A 231 -3.07 1.91 -22.75
N ASN A 232 -3.15 2.49 -23.96
CA ASN A 232 -2.10 2.42 -24.97
C ASN A 232 -1.53 3.82 -25.20
N PHE A 233 -0.21 3.96 -25.14
CA PHE A 233 0.48 5.23 -25.28
C PHE A 233 1.24 5.30 -26.62
N PRO A 234 1.34 6.49 -27.22
CA PRO A 234 2.17 6.70 -28.40
C PRO A 234 3.66 6.53 -28.05
N SER A 235 4.48 6.31 -29.08
CA SER A 235 5.93 6.18 -28.91
C SER A 235 6.56 7.44 -28.30
N SER A 236 7.58 7.23 -27.47
CA SER A 236 8.39 8.26 -26.82
C SER A 236 9.33 9.02 -27.78
N LEU A 237 9.44 8.58 -29.04
CA LEU A 237 10.17 9.32 -30.07
C LEU A 237 9.35 10.51 -30.59
N PRO A 238 9.98 11.64 -30.97
CA PRO A 238 9.29 12.75 -31.62
C PRO A 238 8.80 12.38 -33.01
N ASP A 239 7.72 13.03 -33.45
CA ASP A 239 7.09 12.79 -34.76
C ASP A 239 8.07 13.06 -35.93
N SER A 240 9.04 13.96 -35.76
CA SER A 240 10.10 14.27 -36.74
C SER A 240 11.11 13.15 -36.97
N ALA A 241 11.22 12.19 -36.03
CA ALA A 241 12.07 11.01 -36.18
C ALA A 241 11.31 9.80 -36.76
N GLN A 242 9.97 9.86 -36.82
CA GLN A 242 9.11 8.75 -37.22
C GLN A 242 8.74 8.74 -38.71
N GLU A 243 9.20 9.71 -39.51
CA GLU A 243 8.84 9.87 -40.94
C GLU A 243 9.17 8.64 -41.82
N LYS A 244 9.92 7.65 -41.33
CA LYS A 244 10.32 6.44 -42.08
C LYS A 244 9.52 5.17 -41.75
N SER A 245 8.69 5.13 -40.70
CA SER A 245 7.93 3.93 -40.34
C SER A 245 6.42 4.16 -40.46
N SER A 246 5.81 3.53 -41.46
CA SER A 246 4.40 3.69 -41.84
C SER A 246 3.37 3.07 -40.88
N ASN A 247 3.77 2.66 -39.67
CA ASN A 247 2.88 2.16 -38.62
C ASN A 247 3.31 2.74 -37.26
N THR A 248 2.55 3.71 -36.75
CA THR A 248 2.69 4.23 -35.38
C THR A 248 2.19 3.18 -34.38
N GLU A 249 2.92 2.08 -34.22
CA GLU A 249 2.59 1.07 -33.22
C GLU A 249 2.72 1.67 -31.81
N PRO A 250 1.79 1.36 -30.88
CA PRO A 250 1.87 1.84 -29.51
C PRO A 250 3.10 1.25 -28.81
N GLU A 251 3.79 2.08 -28.04
CA GLU A 251 4.95 1.65 -27.27
C GLU A 251 4.48 0.94 -26.00
N GLY A 252 4.96 -0.29 -25.80
CA GLY A 252 4.64 -1.06 -24.59
C GLY A 252 5.24 -0.42 -23.34
N ILE A 253 4.46 -0.39 -22.27
CA ILE A 253 4.88 0.11 -20.96
C ILE A 253 5.90 -0.87 -20.36
N LYS A 254 7.00 -0.34 -19.81
CA LYS A 254 8.01 -1.14 -19.09
C LYS A 254 7.75 -1.06 -17.59
N HIS A 255 7.21 -2.12 -17.00
CA HIS A 255 6.86 -2.18 -15.59
C HIS A 255 7.70 -3.22 -14.85
N LEU A 256 8.04 -2.94 -13.59
CA LEU A 256 8.71 -3.89 -12.70
C LEU A 256 8.12 -3.80 -11.29
N PRO A 257 7.57 -4.90 -10.74
CA PRO A 257 7.19 -4.94 -9.34
C PRO A 257 8.35 -5.34 -8.43
N LEU A 258 8.53 -4.61 -7.32
CA LEU A 258 9.51 -4.92 -6.27
C LEU A 258 8.81 -5.40 -5.00
N SER A 259 9.32 -6.49 -4.43
CA SER A 259 8.78 -7.09 -3.20
C SER A 259 9.88 -7.58 -2.26
N SER A 260 9.47 -8.06 -1.08
CA SER A 260 10.38 -8.57 -0.07
C SER A 260 10.95 -9.94 -0.43
N ARG A 261 12.07 -10.33 0.21
CA ARG A 261 12.65 -11.66 0.07
C ARG A 261 11.69 -12.78 0.47
N GLN A 262 10.73 -12.51 1.35
CA GLN A 262 9.75 -13.52 1.79
C GLN A 262 8.85 -14.02 0.66
N ARG A 263 8.54 -13.16 -0.32
CA ARG A 263 7.70 -13.52 -1.47
C ARG A 263 8.51 -13.99 -2.66
N LEU A 264 9.68 -13.38 -2.91
CA LEU A 264 10.48 -13.63 -4.11
C LEU A 264 11.56 -14.72 -3.94
N CYS A 265 11.77 -15.30 -2.76
CA CYS A 265 12.83 -16.29 -2.56
C CYS A 265 12.41 -17.69 -3.01
N ILE A 266 13.09 -18.21 -4.04
CA ILE A 266 12.88 -19.58 -4.56
C ILE A 266 13.72 -20.66 -3.85
N ASN A 267 14.69 -20.28 -3.00
CA ASN A 267 15.56 -21.25 -2.32
C ASN A 267 14.81 -21.92 -1.16
N PRO A 268 14.57 -23.25 -1.20
CA PRO A 268 13.78 -23.96 -0.19
C PRO A 268 14.36 -23.87 1.23
N SER A 269 15.69 -23.71 1.37
CA SER A 269 16.34 -23.58 2.69
C SER A 269 16.09 -22.23 3.35
N VAL A 270 15.74 -21.22 2.56
CA VAL A 270 15.50 -19.84 3.00
C VAL A 270 14.00 -19.57 3.08
N SER A 271 13.22 -19.98 2.08
CA SER A 271 11.78 -19.71 2.00
C SER A 271 10.95 -20.43 3.08
N ARG A 272 11.46 -21.53 3.64
CA ARG A 272 10.84 -22.24 4.78
C ARG A 272 10.94 -21.49 6.11
N LEU A 273 11.77 -20.46 6.21
CA LEU A 273 11.89 -19.67 7.43
C LEU A 273 10.63 -18.80 7.60
N GLY A 274 9.97 -18.91 8.75
CA GLY A 274 8.69 -18.23 8.98
C GLY A 274 8.79 -16.71 9.22
N SER A 275 9.99 -16.16 9.48
CA SER A 275 10.16 -14.75 9.84
C SER A 275 11.04 -13.99 8.84
N LEU A 276 10.63 -12.78 8.48
CA LEU A 276 11.35 -11.91 7.54
C LEU A 276 12.80 -11.60 7.98
N PRO A 277 13.10 -11.32 9.27
CA PRO A 277 14.48 -11.13 9.72
C PRO A 277 15.35 -12.37 9.50
N ALA A 278 14.84 -13.56 9.84
CA ALA A 278 15.59 -14.81 9.64
C ALA A 278 15.85 -15.10 8.15
N ILE A 279 14.87 -14.83 7.28
CA ILE A 279 15.04 -14.91 5.82
C ILE A 279 16.17 -14.01 5.34
N ASN A 280 16.17 -12.75 5.76
CA ASN A 280 17.18 -11.77 5.36
C ASN A 280 18.59 -12.19 5.79
N ASP A 281 18.74 -12.66 7.02
CA ASP A 281 20.04 -13.06 7.55
C ASP A 281 20.57 -14.32 6.88
N ARG A 282 19.74 -15.36 6.74
CA ARG A 282 20.12 -16.59 6.04
C ARG A 282 20.49 -16.32 4.58
N CYS A 283 19.70 -15.49 3.89
CA CYS A 283 20.02 -15.08 2.51
C CYS A 283 21.38 -14.38 2.43
N THR A 284 21.70 -13.52 3.40
CA THR A 284 22.98 -12.79 3.41
C THR A 284 24.14 -13.69 3.83
N GLU A 285 23.91 -14.72 4.66
CA GLU A 285 24.92 -15.73 5.01
C GLU A 285 25.35 -16.53 3.78
N LEU A 286 24.39 -16.99 2.97
CA LEU A 286 24.64 -17.74 1.74
C LEU A 286 25.37 -16.93 0.65
N GLN A 287 25.53 -15.62 0.85
CA GLN A 287 26.28 -14.72 -0.04
C GLN A 287 27.72 -14.47 0.46
N GLN A 288 28.07 -14.88 1.67
CA GLN A 288 29.42 -14.63 2.19
C GLN A 288 30.46 -15.48 1.47
N ALA A 289 31.61 -14.89 1.13
CA ALA A 289 32.69 -15.60 0.43
C ALA A 289 33.20 -16.86 1.17
N LYS A 290 32.96 -16.95 2.49
CA LYS A 290 33.40 -18.05 3.37
C LYS A 290 32.34 -19.15 3.58
N SER A 291 31.13 -19.01 3.02
CA SER A 291 30.08 -20.04 3.16
C SER A 291 30.39 -21.24 2.26
N LYS A 292 30.32 -22.45 2.81
CA LYS A 292 30.51 -23.70 2.05
C LYS A 292 29.40 -23.89 0.99
N ASP A 293 28.18 -23.49 1.31
CA ASP A 293 27.02 -23.59 0.43
C ASP A 293 26.58 -22.20 -0.02
N LYS A 294 27.03 -21.76 -1.21
CA LYS A 294 26.55 -20.52 -1.82
C LYS A 294 25.16 -20.73 -2.41
N CYS A 295 24.34 -19.68 -2.42
CA CYS A 295 23.04 -19.74 -3.10
C CYS A 295 23.26 -19.80 -4.63
N GLN A 296 22.88 -20.91 -5.25
CA GLN A 296 23.03 -21.16 -6.68
C GLN A 296 22.18 -20.22 -7.56
N PHE A 297 21.09 -19.69 -7.01
CA PHE A 297 20.15 -18.86 -7.74
C PHE A 297 20.58 -17.39 -7.84
N VAL A 298 21.54 -16.94 -7.03
CA VAL A 298 21.99 -15.54 -7.08
C VAL A 298 22.68 -15.29 -8.43
N PRO A 299 22.46 -14.12 -9.08
CA PRO A 299 23.16 -13.77 -10.31
C PRO A 299 24.67 -13.90 -10.14
N ASN A 300 25.27 -14.81 -10.92
CA ASN A 300 26.69 -15.11 -10.97
C ASN A 300 27.14 -15.11 -12.44
N ALA A 301 28.45 -15.13 -12.70
CA ALA A 301 28.99 -15.17 -14.07
C ALA A 301 28.39 -16.31 -14.93
N ASP A 302 28.14 -17.47 -14.33
CA ASP A 302 27.57 -18.64 -15.02
C ASP A 302 26.09 -18.46 -15.40
N ASN A 303 25.33 -17.68 -14.61
CA ASN A 303 23.89 -17.47 -14.79
C ASN A 303 23.56 -16.08 -15.36
N LEU A 304 24.56 -15.36 -15.89
CA LEU A 304 24.38 -13.99 -16.37
C LEU A 304 23.41 -13.94 -17.55
N ASN A 305 23.55 -14.86 -18.51
CA ASN A 305 22.66 -14.95 -19.67
C ASN A 305 21.20 -15.21 -19.26
N LEU A 306 20.97 -16.07 -18.27
CA LEU A 306 19.64 -16.35 -17.72
C LEU A 306 19.08 -15.14 -16.96
N THR A 307 19.96 -14.38 -16.31
CA THR A 307 19.61 -13.12 -15.64
C THR A 307 19.21 -12.04 -16.64
N HIS A 308 19.91 -11.94 -17.78
CA HIS A 308 19.53 -11.04 -18.88
C HIS A 308 18.21 -11.47 -19.53
N GLN A 309 17.98 -12.78 -19.70
CA GLN A 309 16.69 -13.29 -20.15
C GLN A 309 15.56 -12.96 -19.14
N PHE A 310 15.81 -13.08 -17.84
CA PHE A 310 14.85 -12.68 -16.81
C PHE A 310 14.53 -11.18 -16.93
N ARG A 311 15.56 -10.34 -17.04
CA ARG A 311 15.43 -8.89 -17.23
C ARG A 311 14.56 -8.55 -18.44
N ASP A 312 14.91 -9.11 -19.59
CA ASP A 312 14.24 -8.77 -20.84
C ASP A 312 12.80 -9.32 -20.88
N ASN A 313 12.54 -10.51 -20.31
CA ASN A 313 11.19 -11.04 -20.15
C ASN A 313 10.34 -10.17 -19.19
N ALA A 314 10.92 -9.73 -18.06
CA ALA A 314 10.23 -8.90 -17.09
C ALA A 314 9.87 -7.52 -17.66
N LEU A 315 10.74 -6.93 -18.48
CA LEU A 315 10.48 -5.64 -19.16
C LEU A 315 9.59 -5.76 -20.40
N ALA A 316 9.61 -6.92 -21.05
CA ALA A 316 8.73 -7.21 -22.18
C ALA A 316 7.29 -7.42 -21.70
N THR A 317 7.10 -8.09 -20.57
CA THR A 317 5.78 -8.33 -19.97
C THR A 317 5.37 -7.22 -19.03
N LEU A 318 4.14 -7.31 -18.51
CA LEU A 318 3.67 -6.51 -17.38
C LEU A 318 3.45 -7.47 -16.20
N PRO A 319 4.52 -8.03 -15.60
CA PRO A 319 4.41 -9.10 -14.62
C PRO A 319 3.90 -8.57 -13.29
N ASP A 320 3.14 -9.38 -12.56
CA ASP A 320 2.95 -9.19 -11.12
C ASP A 320 4.06 -9.85 -10.28
N ILE A 321 3.94 -9.77 -8.96
CA ILE A 321 4.98 -10.25 -8.04
C ILE A 321 5.05 -11.78 -8.05
N GLU A 322 3.91 -12.43 -8.21
CA GLU A 322 3.74 -13.86 -8.34
C GLU A 322 4.32 -14.36 -9.68
N ASP A 323 4.04 -13.65 -10.78
CA ASP A 323 4.62 -13.89 -12.11
C ASP A 323 6.15 -13.84 -12.08
N LEU A 324 6.75 -12.84 -11.39
CA LEU A 324 8.20 -12.76 -11.23
C LEU A 324 8.78 -13.96 -10.47
N PHE A 325 8.07 -14.44 -9.46
CA PHE A 325 8.49 -15.63 -8.70
C PHE A 325 8.49 -16.88 -9.60
N GLU A 326 7.43 -17.06 -10.39
CA GLU A 326 7.32 -18.16 -11.35
C GLU A 326 8.37 -18.07 -12.46
N LEU A 327 8.62 -16.86 -12.97
CA LEU A 327 9.64 -16.60 -13.99
C LEU A 327 11.03 -16.97 -13.49
N GLY A 328 11.41 -16.55 -12.27
CA GLY A 328 12.71 -16.93 -11.71
C GLY A 328 12.81 -18.41 -11.35
N LYS A 329 11.69 -19.06 -10.98
CA LYS A 329 11.66 -20.52 -10.82
C LYS A 329 11.88 -21.24 -12.14
N LYS A 330 11.28 -20.77 -13.24
CA LYS A 330 11.45 -21.33 -14.60
C LYS A 330 12.86 -21.14 -15.14
N LEU A 331 13.46 -19.98 -14.89
CA LEU A 331 14.81 -19.64 -15.36
C LEU A 331 15.92 -20.08 -14.37
N HIS A 332 15.57 -20.65 -13.21
CA HIS A 332 16.50 -20.97 -12.13
C HIS A 332 17.40 -19.81 -11.68
N VAL A 333 16.84 -18.59 -11.67
CA VAL A 333 17.50 -17.37 -11.21
C VAL A 333 16.70 -16.75 -10.07
N CYS A 334 17.39 -16.16 -9.10
CA CYS A 334 16.79 -15.51 -7.94
C CYS A 334 16.03 -14.24 -8.36
N PRO A 335 14.67 -14.24 -8.30
CA PRO A 335 13.88 -13.09 -8.73
C PRO A 335 14.24 -11.81 -7.99
N TYR A 336 14.55 -11.89 -6.69
CA TYR A 336 14.85 -10.73 -5.85
C TYR A 336 16.10 -9.95 -6.29
N TYR A 337 17.16 -10.65 -6.73
CA TYR A 337 18.38 -9.99 -7.23
C TYR A 337 18.30 -9.69 -8.72
N ALA A 338 17.71 -10.59 -9.52
CA ALA A 338 17.54 -10.38 -10.95
C ALA A 338 16.61 -9.19 -11.27
N SER A 339 15.61 -8.90 -10.43
CA SER A 339 14.79 -7.70 -10.61
C SER A 339 15.60 -6.40 -10.56
N ARG A 340 16.75 -6.38 -9.86
CA ARG A 340 17.59 -5.18 -9.76
C ARG A 340 18.26 -4.81 -11.08
N THR A 341 18.61 -5.80 -11.91
CA THR A 341 19.18 -5.55 -13.24
C THR A 341 18.12 -5.02 -14.21
N ALA A 342 16.83 -5.20 -13.90
CA ALA A 342 15.71 -4.65 -14.66
C ALA A 342 15.30 -3.23 -14.22
N VAL A 343 15.73 -2.75 -13.05
CA VAL A 343 15.38 -1.42 -12.53
C VAL A 343 15.79 -0.29 -13.49
N PRO A 344 17.01 -0.26 -14.09
CA PRO A 344 17.40 0.80 -15.03
C PRO A 344 16.48 0.89 -16.25
N GLY A 345 16.04 -0.26 -16.77
CA GLY A 345 15.19 -0.36 -17.96
C GLY A 345 13.69 -0.15 -17.72
N ALA A 346 13.24 -0.04 -16.47
CA ALA A 346 11.83 0.11 -16.12
C ALA A 346 11.39 1.59 -16.12
N GLU A 347 10.16 1.85 -16.59
CA GLU A 347 9.53 3.17 -16.58
C GLU A 347 8.72 3.39 -15.31
N ILE A 348 8.01 2.33 -14.88
CA ILE A 348 7.18 2.33 -13.69
C ILE A 348 7.56 1.17 -12.76
N ILE A 349 7.81 1.49 -11.51
CA ILE A 349 8.23 0.54 -10.48
C ILE A 349 7.18 0.54 -9.37
N THR A 350 6.54 -0.60 -9.14
CA THR A 350 5.54 -0.73 -8.07
C THR A 350 6.16 -1.32 -6.81
N LEU A 351 5.94 -0.71 -5.64
CA LEU A 351 6.43 -1.22 -4.37
C LEU A 351 5.48 -0.95 -3.18
N PRO A 352 5.42 -1.82 -2.16
CA PRO A 352 4.65 -1.58 -0.94
C PRO A 352 5.19 -0.42 -0.08
N TYR A 353 4.32 0.21 0.73
CA TYR A 353 4.69 1.30 1.65
C TYR A 353 5.98 1.05 2.47
N PRO A 354 6.18 -0.12 3.13
CA PRO A 354 7.38 -0.31 3.95
C PRO A 354 8.69 -0.22 3.16
N LEU A 355 8.70 -0.64 1.89
CA LEU A 355 9.90 -0.58 1.04
C LEU A 355 10.21 0.86 0.63
N LEU A 356 9.19 1.72 0.49
CA LEU A 356 9.37 3.14 0.23
C LEU A 356 9.84 3.87 1.48
N LEU A 357 9.22 3.62 2.64
CA LEU A 357 9.45 4.41 3.84
C LEU A 357 10.79 4.08 4.52
N GLN A 358 11.21 2.82 4.49
CA GLN A 358 12.48 2.40 5.09
C GLN A 358 13.67 2.70 4.17
N LYS A 359 14.56 3.59 4.60
CA LYS A 359 15.79 3.94 3.84
C LYS A 359 16.64 2.71 3.50
N ASN A 360 16.90 1.84 4.48
CA ASN A 360 17.69 0.62 4.27
C ASN A 360 17.07 -0.32 3.21
N ALA A 361 15.75 -0.33 3.08
CA ALA A 361 15.07 -1.13 2.06
C ALA A 361 15.21 -0.51 0.66
N ARG A 362 15.11 0.82 0.55
CA ARG A 362 15.37 1.56 -0.69
C ARG A 362 16.79 1.33 -1.20
N ASP A 363 17.77 1.55 -0.32
CA ASP A 363 19.19 1.38 -0.62
C ASP A 363 19.49 -0.07 -1.04
N ALA A 364 18.90 -1.04 -0.34
CA ALA A 364 19.08 -2.45 -0.67
C ALA A 364 18.49 -2.82 -2.03
N LEU A 365 17.42 -2.18 -2.50
CA LEU A 365 16.77 -2.44 -3.79
C LEU A 365 17.33 -1.59 -4.94
N GLY A 366 18.24 -0.65 -4.66
CA GLY A 366 18.77 0.28 -5.66
C GLY A 366 17.78 1.37 -6.06
N ILE A 367 16.80 1.68 -5.20
CA ILE A 367 15.79 2.72 -5.45
C ILE A 367 16.44 4.09 -5.24
N LYS A 368 16.71 4.79 -6.35
CA LYS A 368 17.16 6.20 -6.34
C LYS A 368 15.93 7.11 -6.44
N LEU A 369 15.69 7.95 -5.43
CA LEU A 369 14.57 8.92 -5.47
C LEU A 369 14.92 10.22 -6.19
N GLU A 370 16.22 10.56 -6.24
CA GLU A 370 16.74 11.77 -6.87
C GLU A 370 16.33 11.88 -8.34
N GLY A 371 15.68 12.99 -8.71
CA GLY A 371 15.20 13.24 -10.07
C GLY A 371 13.99 12.40 -10.51
N ASN A 372 13.50 11.48 -9.66
CA ASN A 372 12.41 10.56 -9.97
C ASN A 372 11.08 10.97 -9.33
N VAL A 373 9.99 10.41 -9.82
CA VAL A 373 8.63 10.72 -9.35
C VAL A 373 8.15 9.65 -8.38
N VAL A 374 7.48 10.07 -7.30
CA VAL A 374 6.86 9.16 -6.33
C VAL A 374 5.36 9.39 -6.28
N ILE A 375 4.57 8.34 -6.50
CA ILE A 375 3.12 8.33 -6.39
C ILE A 375 2.73 7.40 -5.24
N ILE A 376 2.00 7.94 -4.27
CA ILE A 376 1.45 7.21 -3.13
C ILE A 376 -0.06 7.17 -3.27
N ASP A 377 -0.59 6.00 -3.59
CA ASP A 377 -2.03 5.77 -3.68
C ASP A 377 -2.58 5.19 -2.37
N GLU A 378 -3.83 5.56 -2.04
CA GLU A 378 -4.46 5.31 -0.72
C GLU A 378 -3.69 5.98 0.43
N ALA A 379 -3.24 7.21 0.17
CA ALA A 379 -2.38 7.98 1.07
C ALA A 379 -3.07 8.43 2.38
N HIS A 380 -4.35 8.16 2.59
CA HIS A 380 -5.06 8.57 3.82
C HIS A 380 -4.54 7.90 5.09
N ASN A 381 -3.82 6.79 4.94
CA ASN A 381 -3.14 6.07 6.02
C ASN A 381 -1.64 6.34 6.09
N ILE A 382 -1.08 7.26 5.29
CA ILE A 382 0.38 7.41 5.19
C ILE A 382 1.03 7.79 6.52
N MET A 383 0.38 8.66 7.31
CA MET A 383 0.86 9.07 8.63
C MET A 383 0.94 7.89 9.59
N ASP A 384 -0.11 7.07 9.64
CA ASP A 384 -0.13 5.88 10.48
C ASP A 384 0.82 4.79 9.95
N ALA A 385 0.99 4.68 8.63
CA ALA A 385 1.97 3.78 8.03
C ALA A 385 3.40 4.16 8.41
N VAL A 386 3.75 5.45 8.37
CA VAL A 386 5.04 5.95 8.86
C VAL A 386 5.21 5.64 10.34
N ALA A 387 4.20 5.95 11.18
CA ALA A 387 4.28 5.66 12.61
C ALA A 387 4.48 4.15 12.89
N ASN A 388 3.81 3.28 12.14
CA ASN A 388 3.90 1.82 12.29
C ASN A 388 5.24 1.26 11.81
N VAL A 389 5.87 1.84 10.79
CA VAL A 389 7.19 1.39 10.29
C VAL A 389 8.29 1.61 11.33
N TYR A 390 8.16 2.66 12.15
CA TYR A 390 9.09 2.98 13.23
C TYR A 390 8.58 2.54 14.61
N ALA A 391 7.43 1.86 14.68
CA ALA A 391 6.92 1.30 15.92
C ALA A 391 7.76 0.09 16.32
N ALA A 392 8.09 0.00 17.60
CA ALA A 392 8.80 -1.13 18.17
C ALA A 392 8.20 -1.50 19.52
N GLU A 393 8.00 -2.80 19.76
CA GLU A 393 7.49 -3.33 21.01
C GLU A 393 8.45 -4.38 21.57
N ILE A 394 8.56 -4.48 22.90
CA ILE A 394 9.30 -5.53 23.58
C ILE A 394 8.64 -5.89 24.92
N THR A 395 8.53 -7.18 25.21
CA THR A 395 7.92 -7.67 26.46
C THR A 395 8.96 -8.05 27.52
N LEU A 396 8.53 -8.18 28.78
CA LEU A 396 9.38 -8.71 29.84
C LEU A 396 9.76 -10.19 29.58
N SER A 397 8.83 -10.97 29.03
CA SER A 397 9.11 -12.35 28.60
C SER A 397 10.21 -12.41 27.52
N ASP A 398 10.17 -11.50 26.54
CA ASP A 398 11.21 -11.36 25.52
C ASP A 398 12.57 -11.00 26.13
N LEU A 399 12.63 -10.05 27.07
CA LEU A 399 13.89 -9.66 27.71
C LEU A 399 14.49 -10.78 28.59
N LYS A 400 13.64 -11.49 29.34
CA LYS A 400 14.07 -12.67 30.12
C LYS A 400 14.68 -13.73 29.19
N ARG A 401 14.04 -13.95 28.05
CA ARG A 401 14.52 -14.87 27.03
C ARG A 401 15.81 -14.39 26.37
N ALA A 402 15.89 -13.13 25.96
CA ALA A 402 17.10 -12.52 25.39
C ALA A 402 18.30 -12.71 26.32
N ARG A 403 18.08 -12.53 27.63
CA ARG A 403 19.12 -12.70 28.66
C ARG A 403 19.61 -14.15 28.78
N GLN A 404 18.70 -15.12 28.69
CA GLN A 404 19.04 -16.55 28.69
C GLN A 404 19.85 -16.91 27.44
N MET A 405 19.41 -16.46 26.26
CA MET A 405 20.08 -16.70 24.98
C MET A 405 21.50 -16.11 24.97
N LEU A 406 21.66 -14.86 25.43
CA LEU A 406 22.98 -14.23 25.62
C LEU A 406 23.85 -15.03 26.61
N GLY A 407 23.26 -15.55 27.69
CA GLY A 407 23.95 -16.38 28.67
C GLY A 407 24.51 -17.67 28.07
N VAL A 408 23.72 -18.38 27.26
CA VAL A 408 24.17 -19.60 26.54
C VAL A 408 25.33 -19.27 25.61
N TYR A 409 25.22 -18.18 24.84
CA TYR A 409 26.26 -17.74 23.92
C TYR A 409 27.58 -17.41 24.64
N VAL A 410 27.50 -16.64 25.74
CA VAL A 410 28.68 -16.26 26.53
C VAL A 410 29.31 -17.47 27.22
N LYS A 411 28.53 -18.43 27.74
CA LYS A 411 29.08 -19.67 28.34
C LYS A 411 29.92 -20.46 27.34
N ARG A 412 29.50 -20.53 26.09
CA ARG A 412 30.16 -21.33 25.04
C ARG A 412 31.33 -20.58 24.37
N PHE A 413 31.15 -19.32 24.04
CA PHE A 413 32.10 -18.54 23.22
C PHE A 413 32.84 -17.46 24.01
N GLY A 414 32.49 -17.19 25.26
CA GLY A 414 33.06 -16.09 26.05
C GLY A 414 34.58 -16.11 26.16
N LYS A 415 35.20 -17.30 26.22
CA LYS A 415 36.68 -17.46 26.25
C LYS A 415 37.34 -17.31 24.86
N LYS A 416 36.57 -17.44 23.78
CA LYS A 416 37.05 -17.37 22.38
C LYS A 416 36.83 -15.99 21.74
N LEU A 417 36.03 -15.12 22.37
CA LEU A 417 35.77 -13.77 21.88
C LEU A 417 36.97 -12.86 22.15
N LYS A 418 37.30 -12.01 21.18
CA LYS A 418 38.25 -10.91 21.36
C LYS A 418 37.78 -9.99 22.49
N GLY A 419 38.71 -9.33 23.18
CA GLY A 419 38.42 -8.45 24.32
C GLY A 419 37.33 -7.42 24.02
N GLU A 420 37.41 -6.75 22.87
CA GLU A 420 36.42 -5.76 22.40
C GLU A 420 35.02 -6.37 22.22
N ASN A 421 34.92 -7.50 21.52
CA ASN A 421 33.63 -8.20 21.30
C ASN A 421 33.03 -8.67 22.61
N ARG A 422 33.87 -9.09 23.57
CA ARG A 422 33.41 -9.49 24.90
C ARG A 422 32.83 -8.30 25.66
N VAL A 423 33.43 -7.12 25.56
CA VAL A 423 32.90 -5.88 26.15
C VAL A 423 31.57 -5.50 25.51
N MET A 424 31.44 -5.55 24.18
CA MET A 424 30.19 -5.23 23.48
C MET A 424 29.07 -6.21 23.84
N VAL A 425 29.33 -7.52 23.85
CA VAL A 425 28.32 -8.52 24.27
C VAL A 425 27.92 -8.32 25.73
N ALA A 426 28.86 -7.96 26.60
CA ALA A 426 28.55 -7.62 28.00
C ALA A 426 27.73 -6.31 28.11
N GLN A 427 27.94 -5.33 27.24
CA GLN A 427 27.10 -4.13 27.14
C GLN A 427 25.68 -4.48 26.70
N VAL A 428 25.49 -5.34 25.69
CA VAL A 428 24.16 -5.84 25.29
C VAL A 428 23.45 -6.51 26.48
N ALA A 429 24.15 -7.39 27.19
CA ALA A 429 23.58 -8.05 28.37
C ALA A 429 23.20 -7.06 29.48
N ARG A 430 24.00 -6.01 29.71
CA ARG A 430 23.69 -4.94 30.65
C ARG A 430 22.43 -4.15 30.26
N VAL A 431 22.28 -3.81 28.98
CA VAL A 431 21.08 -3.14 28.47
C VAL A 431 19.84 -4.00 28.69
N VAL A 432 19.90 -5.29 28.31
CA VAL A 432 18.80 -6.25 28.55
C VAL A 432 18.47 -6.35 30.04
N ASP A 433 19.48 -6.47 30.89
CA ASP A 433 19.31 -6.57 32.33
C ASP A 433 18.72 -5.29 32.96
N GLY A 434 19.06 -4.09 32.47
CA GLY A 434 18.48 -2.84 32.98
C GLY A 434 17.03 -2.64 32.53
N LEU A 435 16.71 -2.92 31.26
CA LEU A 435 15.33 -2.90 30.76
C LEU A 435 14.44 -3.92 31.49
N ARG A 436 14.95 -5.13 31.73
CA ARG A 436 14.25 -6.16 32.50
C ARG A 436 13.95 -5.69 33.93
N ASP A 437 14.95 -5.19 34.64
CA ASP A 437 14.79 -4.77 36.03
C ASP A 437 13.79 -3.59 36.15
N TRP A 438 13.81 -2.67 35.19
CA TRP A 438 12.83 -1.58 35.12
C TRP A 438 11.40 -2.12 34.93
N LEU A 439 11.21 -3.09 34.04
CA LEU A 439 9.92 -3.72 33.80
C LEU A 439 9.42 -4.53 34.99
N GLU A 440 10.30 -5.27 35.67
CA GLU A 440 9.96 -6.01 36.89
C GLU A 440 9.53 -5.06 38.02
N THR A 441 10.22 -3.92 38.16
CA THR A 441 9.84 -2.86 39.10
C THR A 441 8.47 -2.29 38.74
N THR A 442 8.22 -2.00 37.47
CA THR A 442 6.97 -1.40 36.98
C THR A 442 5.78 -2.36 37.07
N LEU A 443 6.03 -3.67 36.96
CA LEU A 443 5.00 -4.70 37.13
C LEU A 443 4.31 -4.61 38.52
N SER A 444 5.06 -4.18 39.55
CA SER A 444 4.57 -3.98 40.93
C SER A 444 3.71 -2.71 41.12
N VAL A 445 3.75 -1.76 40.19
CA VAL A 445 3.00 -0.48 40.27
C VAL A 445 1.52 -0.72 40.01
N LYS A 446 0.60 -0.04 40.70
CA LYS A 446 -0.87 -0.25 40.53
C LYS A 446 -1.44 0.18 39.17
N SER A 447 -0.71 0.99 38.41
CA SER A 447 -1.14 1.50 37.11
C SER A 447 -0.96 0.45 36.01
N ASP A 448 -1.99 0.24 35.18
CA ASP A 448 -1.95 -0.74 34.08
C ASP A 448 -1.26 -0.22 32.81
N GLN A 449 -1.16 1.10 32.64
CA GLN A 449 -0.57 1.73 31.46
C GLN A 449 0.00 3.12 31.78
N GLY A 450 1.02 3.56 31.06
CA GLY A 450 1.56 4.91 31.23
C GLY A 450 2.70 5.28 30.29
N ILE A 451 3.12 6.55 30.37
CA ILE A 451 4.20 7.13 29.58
C ILE A 451 5.52 7.00 30.34
N VAL A 452 6.59 6.66 29.64
CA VAL A 452 7.94 6.51 30.18
C VAL A 452 8.87 7.54 29.55
N ASP A 453 9.59 8.29 30.38
CA ASP A 453 10.69 9.11 29.90
C ASP A 453 11.90 8.22 29.58
N PRO A 454 12.49 8.31 28.37
CA PRO A 454 13.67 7.54 28.00
C PRO A 454 14.82 7.67 29.00
N ASN A 455 15.01 8.84 29.62
CA ASN A 455 16.06 9.06 30.62
C ASN A 455 15.87 8.21 31.88
N ILE A 456 14.62 7.95 32.29
CA ILE A 456 14.33 7.09 33.44
C ILE A 456 14.67 5.63 33.11
N LEU A 457 14.36 5.20 31.89
CA LEU A 457 14.67 3.86 31.40
C LEU A 457 16.20 3.59 31.42
N MET A 458 16.98 4.59 30.98
CA MET A 458 18.43 4.49 30.81
C MET A 458 19.24 4.67 32.10
N ARG A 459 18.64 5.17 33.20
CA ARG A 459 19.31 5.28 34.51
C ARG A 459 19.58 3.92 35.16
N SER A 460 18.79 2.90 34.81
CA SER A 460 18.98 1.56 35.36
C SER A 460 20.32 0.98 34.91
N LYS A 461 21.12 0.44 35.85
CA LYS A 461 22.41 -0.23 35.59
C LYS A 461 23.44 0.56 34.75
N GLY A 462 23.37 1.89 34.74
CA GLY A 462 24.33 2.72 34.02
C GLY A 462 24.25 2.57 32.49
N ILE A 463 23.05 2.33 31.95
CA ILE A 463 22.86 2.24 30.48
C ILE A 463 23.15 3.60 29.82
N ASP A 464 22.91 4.70 30.52
CA ASP A 464 23.28 6.07 30.14
C ASP A 464 24.77 6.23 29.75
N GLN A 465 25.67 5.44 30.34
CA GLN A 465 27.11 5.47 30.03
C GLN A 465 27.49 4.65 28.79
N ILE A 466 26.55 3.93 28.18
CA ILE A 466 26.79 3.10 27.01
C ILE A 466 26.47 3.91 25.74
N ASN A 467 27.43 4.02 24.83
CA ASN A 467 27.18 4.57 23.51
C ASN A 467 26.26 3.63 22.71
N MET A 468 24.96 3.96 22.67
CA MET A 468 23.93 3.15 22.02
C MET A 468 24.14 3.02 20.52
N TYR A 469 24.60 4.09 19.84
CA TYR A 469 24.88 4.08 18.40
C TYR A 469 25.95 3.03 18.06
N LYS A 470 27.06 3.03 18.79
CA LYS A 470 28.14 2.04 18.62
C LYS A 470 27.66 0.61 18.91
N LEU A 471 26.78 0.44 19.90
CA LEU A 471 26.22 -0.87 20.25
C LEU A 471 25.29 -1.40 19.15
N ILE A 472 24.39 -0.57 18.63
CA ILE A 472 23.48 -0.92 17.54
C ILE A 472 24.28 -1.31 16.29
N GLN A 473 25.25 -0.48 15.91
CA GLN A 473 26.13 -0.75 14.78
C GLN A 473 26.88 -2.07 14.97
N TYR A 474 27.42 -2.34 16.16
CA TYR A 474 28.04 -3.62 16.46
C TYR A 474 27.06 -4.80 16.33
N ILE A 475 25.83 -4.72 16.85
CA ILE A 475 24.84 -5.80 16.75
C ILE A 475 24.53 -6.10 15.29
N GLN A 476 24.37 -5.06 14.46
CA GLN A 476 24.11 -5.18 13.02
C GLN A 476 25.30 -5.74 12.25
N ASP A 477 26.48 -5.14 12.38
CA ASP A 477 27.70 -5.52 11.64
C ASP A 477 28.18 -6.92 12.04
N SER A 478 28.14 -7.23 13.34
CA SER A 478 28.54 -8.55 13.83
C SER A 478 27.47 -9.63 13.59
N LYS A 479 26.26 -9.24 13.17
CA LYS A 479 25.07 -10.12 13.04
C LYS A 479 24.84 -10.93 14.31
N LEU A 480 24.93 -10.26 15.47
CA LEU A 480 24.91 -10.91 16.77
C LEU A 480 23.59 -11.64 17.01
N ALA A 481 22.46 -11.01 16.65
CA ALA A 481 21.12 -11.58 16.80
C ALA A 481 21.01 -12.96 16.12
N TYR A 482 21.33 -13.01 14.82
CA TYR A 482 21.36 -14.25 14.05
C TYR A 482 22.29 -15.32 14.62
N LYS A 483 23.52 -14.95 15.00
CA LYS A 483 24.49 -15.91 15.57
C LYS A 483 23.92 -16.56 16.83
N ILE A 484 23.40 -15.77 17.74
CA ILE A 484 22.86 -16.28 19.01
C ILE A 484 21.63 -17.16 18.72
N GLU A 485 20.70 -16.70 17.89
CA GLU A 485 19.48 -17.45 17.54
C GLU A 485 19.80 -18.78 16.85
N GLY A 486 20.69 -18.78 15.86
CA GLY A 486 21.12 -19.98 15.16
C GLY A 486 21.83 -21.00 16.07
N TYR A 487 22.66 -20.52 17.02
CA TYR A 487 23.31 -21.42 17.98
C TYR A 487 22.37 -21.97 19.03
N VAL A 488 21.38 -21.19 19.47
CA VAL A 488 20.35 -21.68 20.40
C VAL A 488 19.52 -22.77 19.72
N ALA A 489 19.06 -22.54 18.48
CA ALA A 489 18.35 -23.55 17.71
C ALA A 489 19.17 -24.84 17.48
N GLN A 490 20.49 -24.70 17.23
CA GLN A 490 21.37 -25.87 17.07
C GLN A 490 21.63 -26.60 18.40
N ALA A 491 21.72 -25.86 19.51
CA ALA A 491 21.86 -26.44 20.85
C ALA A 491 20.60 -27.20 21.29
N GLU A 492 19.41 -26.73 20.88
CA GLU A 492 18.15 -27.46 21.07
C GLU A 492 18.07 -28.73 20.23
N ALA A 493 18.46 -28.67 18.96
CA ALA A 493 18.47 -29.84 18.08
C ALA A 493 19.44 -30.94 18.56
N GLN A 494 20.47 -30.56 19.31
CA GLN A 494 21.46 -31.48 19.91
C GLN A 494 21.10 -31.91 21.34
N GLY A 495 20.16 -31.22 22.00
CA GLY A 495 19.78 -31.43 23.40
C GLY A 495 18.35 -31.95 23.54
N ALA A 496 18.10 -33.19 23.13
CA ALA A 496 16.85 -33.90 23.39
C ALA A 496 16.77 -34.36 24.86
N ASN A 497 16.60 -33.43 25.80
CA ASN A 497 16.11 -33.72 27.15
C ASN A 497 14.79 -32.97 27.34
N ASP A 498 13.72 -33.72 27.61
CA ASP A 498 12.30 -33.32 27.56
C ASP A 498 11.86 -32.24 28.59
N ASP A 499 12.75 -31.73 29.45
CA ASP A 499 12.41 -30.81 30.56
C ASP A 499 12.87 -29.35 30.39
N ALA A 500 13.53 -28.99 29.28
CA ALA A 500 13.90 -27.59 29.01
C ALA A 500 12.78 -26.87 28.22
N PRO A 501 12.42 -25.62 28.58
CA PRO A 501 11.42 -24.87 27.83
C PRO A 501 11.88 -24.68 26.38
N LYS A 502 11.15 -25.29 25.43
CA LYS A 502 11.37 -25.13 23.99
C LYS A 502 11.33 -23.64 23.64
N PHE A 503 12.43 -23.07 23.14
CA PHE A 503 12.49 -21.67 22.75
C PHE A 503 11.67 -21.49 21.45
N SER A 504 10.58 -20.72 21.51
CA SER A 504 9.75 -20.34 20.36
C SER A 504 10.60 -19.76 19.20
N SER A 505 10.25 -19.97 17.93
CA SER A 505 10.99 -19.40 16.78
C SER A 505 10.94 -17.86 16.65
N THR A 506 10.46 -17.12 17.65
CA THR A 506 10.44 -15.65 17.63
C THR A 506 11.86 -15.04 17.69
N PRO A 507 12.17 -14.07 16.80
CA PRO A 507 13.49 -13.44 16.70
C PRO A 507 13.68 -12.35 17.76
N VAL A 508 13.77 -12.75 19.02
CA VAL A 508 13.78 -11.86 20.19
C VAL A 508 14.87 -10.80 20.14
N LEU A 509 16.07 -11.14 19.63
CA LEU A 509 17.17 -10.17 19.56
C LEU A 509 16.98 -9.16 18.44
N HIS A 510 16.26 -9.51 17.37
CA HIS A 510 15.84 -8.53 16.35
C HIS A 510 14.79 -7.57 16.89
N THR A 511 13.84 -8.08 17.69
CA THR A 511 12.86 -7.23 18.40
C THR A 511 13.56 -6.24 19.32
N LEU A 512 14.55 -6.72 20.11
CA LEU A 512 15.39 -5.84 20.93
C LEU A 512 16.13 -4.80 20.08
N LEU A 513 16.77 -5.20 18.99
CA LEU A 513 17.48 -4.28 18.12
C LEU A 513 16.56 -3.20 17.54
N SER A 514 15.36 -3.58 17.07
CA SER A 514 14.36 -2.64 16.57
C SER A 514 13.95 -1.63 17.63
N PHE A 515 13.78 -2.09 18.87
CA PHE A 515 13.49 -1.23 20.01
C PHE A 515 14.65 -0.28 20.33
N LEU A 516 15.90 -0.77 20.35
CA LEU A 516 17.09 0.06 20.58
C LEU A 516 17.29 1.14 19.51
N VAL A 517 17.03 0.81 18.24
CA VAL A 517 17.03 1.81 17.15
C VAL A 517 15.99 2.90 17.41
N SER A 518 14.80 2.50 17.85
CA SER A 518 13.71 3.43 18.16
C SER A 518 14.02 4.34 19.36
N LEU A 519 14.80 3.85 20.34
CA LEU A 519 15.28 4.67 21.48
C LEU A 519 16.25 5.79 21.06
N ASN A 520 16.88 5.69 19.89
CA ASN A 520 17.83 6.70 19.39
C ASN A 520 17.13 7.86 18.65
N ASN A 521 15.83 7.77 18.42
CA ASN A 521 15.06 8.88 17.86
C ASN A 521 14.94 10.02 18.88
N LEU A 522 14.78 11.25 18.40
CA LEU A 522 14.65 12.41 19.29
C LEU A 522 13.44 12.25 20.22
N SER A 523 13.58 12.70 21.47
CA SER A 523 12.48 12.68 22.43
C SER A 523 11.33 13.62 22.03
N SER A 524 11.56 14.61 21.17
CA SER A 524 10.50 15.43 20.58
C SER A 524 9.67 14.67 19.55
N GLU A 525 10.21 13.62 18.93
CA GLU A 525 9.60 12.92 17.79
C GLU A 525 8.80 11.69 18.20
N GLY A 526 9.09 11.09 19.35
CA GLY A 526 8.40 9.88 19.81
C GLY A 526 8.31 9.76 21.33
N ARG A 527 7.45 8.82 21.77
CA ARG A 527 7.21 8.52 23.19
C ARG A 527 7.23 7.02 23.41
N ILE A 528 7.63 6.63 24.63
CA ILE A 528 7.64 5.23 25.07
C ILE A 528 6.48 5.05 26.05
N PHE A 529 5.78 3.94 25.90
CA PHE A 529 4.66 3.55 26.74
C PHE A 529 4.93 2.19 27.36
N TYR A 530 4.39 1.97 28.55
CA TYR A 530 4.27 0.63 29.11
C TYR A 530 2.80 0.23 29.19
N HIS A 531 2.53 -1.05 28.95
CA HIS A 531 1.20 -1.64 29.08
C HIS A 531 1.33 -3.01 29.73
N LYS A 532 0.53 -3.28 30.76
CA LYS A 532 0.46 -4.61 31.38
C LYS A 532 -0.34 -5.57 30.49
N VAL A 533 0.21 -6.74 30.25
CA VAL A 533 -0.43 -7.82 29.47
C VAL A 533 -0.76 -8.96 30.44
N PRO A 534 -2.05 -9.27 30.67
CA PRO A 534 -2.45 -10.41 31.50
C PRO A 534 -1.92 -11.74 30.92
N PRO A 535 -1.53 -12.73 31.75
CA PRO A 535 -1.75 -12.84 33.20
C PRO A 535 -0.64 -12.25 34.11
N ASN A 536 0.60 -12.05 33.64
CA ASN A 536 1.66 -11.42 34.45
C ASN A 536 2.87 -10.93 33.60
N ASP A 537 2.60 -10.26 32.47
CA ASP A 537 3.63 -9.71 31.59
C ASP A 537 3.45 -8.18 31.45
N ILE A 538 4.49 -7.51 30.98
CA ILE A 538 4.48 -6.07 30.72
C ILE A 538 5.23 -5.80 29.43
N LYS A 539 4.66 -4.96 28.58
CA LYS A 539 5.24 -4.56 27.30
C LYS A 539 5.67 -3.11 27.32
N LEU A 540 6.80 -2.82 26.70
CA LEU A 540 7.20 -1.48 26.29
C LEU A 540 6.89 -1.32 24.81
N SER A 541 6.28 -0.18 24.45
CA SER A 541 5.96 0.17 23.07
C SER A 541 6.45 1.58 22.78
N TYR A 542 7.22 1.73 21.70
CA TYR A 542 7.62 3.02 21.17
C TYR A 542 6.62 3.47 20.09
N LEU A 543 6.15 4.70 20.18
CA LEU A 543 5.32 5.34 19.17
C LEU A 543 6.01 6.59 18.63
N LEU A 544 6.14 6.64 17.30
CA LEU A 544 6.52 7.87 16.60
C LEU A 544 5.31 8.81 16.56
N LEU A 545 5.49 10.03 17.09
CA LEU A 545 4.48 11.10 17.10
C LEU A 545 4.59 11.99 15.86
N SER A 546 5.82 12.22 15.38
CA SER A 546 6.07 13.07 14.22
C SER A 546 6.52 12.25 13.00
N PRO A 547 5.72 12.17 11.92
CA PRO A 547 6.15 11.54 10.68
C PRO A 547 7.06 12.47 9.83
N THR A 548 7.24 13.73 10.22
CA THR A 548 7.90 14.76 9.41
C THR A 548 9.30 14.36 8.96
N HIS A 549 10.20 14.00 9.91
CA HIS A 549 11.59 13.71 9.58
C HIS A 549 11.75 12.40 8.78
N ALA A 550 10.93 11.40 9.08
CA ALA A 550 10.94 10.14 8.34
C ALA A 550 10.55 10.36 6.86
N PHE A 551 9.55 11.21 6.61
CA PHE A 551 9.04 11.47 5.26
C PHE A 551 9.77 12.59 4.52
N SER A 552 10.44 13.50 5.22
CA SER A 552 11.14 14.64 4.62
C SER A 552 12.19 14.21 3.60
N SER A 553 12.91 13.11 3.87
CA SER A 553 13.90 12.55 2.95
C SER A 553 13.30 12.13 1.59
N ILE A 554 12.03 11.73 1.57
CA ILE A 554 11.34 11.33 0.34
C ILE A 554 10.89 12.59 -0.39
N ALA A 555 10.33 13.55 0.35
CA ALA A 555 9.82 14.80 -0.19
C ALA A 555 10.92 15.70 -0.79
N SER A 556 12.12 15.72 -0.20
CA SER A 556 13.24 16.54 -0.68
C SER A 556 14.04 15.90 -1.80
N SER A 557 14.17 14.56 -1.81
CA SER A 557 14.93 13.86 -2.85
C SER A 557 14.12 13.66 -4.14
N ALA A 558 12.81 13.43 -4.06
CA ALA A 558 11.99 13.20 -5.26
C ALA A 558 11.83 14.47 -6.10
N ARG A 559 11.72 14.31 -7.42
CA ARG A 559 11.35 15.39 -8.35
C ARG A 559 9.95 15.93 -8.03
N ALA A 560 9.01 15.04 -7.77
CA ALA A 560 7.65 15.36 -7.39
C ALA A 560 7.04 14.20 -6.58
N VAL A 561 6.17 14.54 -5.63
CA VAL A 561 5.44 13.55 -4.81
C VAL A 561 3.93 13.76 -4.96
N ILE A 562 3.22 12.73 -5.39
CA ILE A 562 1.74 12.74 -5.47
C ILE A 562 1.19 11.88 -4.34
N LEU A 563 0.42 12.49 -3.44
CA LEU A 563 -0.40 11.81 -2.45
C LEU A 563 -1.84 11.76 -2.95
N ALA A 564 -2.30 10.57 -3.35
CA ALA A 564 -3.66 10.37 -3.84
C ALA A 564 -4.48 9.49 -2.87
N GLY A 565 -5.71 9.89 -2.56
CA GLY A 565 -6.58 9.11 -1.67
C GLY A 565 -8.06 9.40 -1.88
N GLY A 566 -8.90 8.47 -1.41
CA GLY A 566 -10.37 8.59 -1.55
C GLY A 566 -11.04 9.50 -0.53
N THR A 567 -10.38 9.72 0.61
CA THR A 567 -10.94 10.42 1.77
C THR A 567 -9.84 11.24 2.47
N MET A 568 -9.16 12.07 1.69
CA MET A 568 -8.00 12.85 2.17
C MET A 568 -8.44 14.17 2.83
N SER A 569 -9.64 14.68 2.57
CA SER A 569 -10.09 15.93 3.18
C SER A 569 -10.41 15.74 4.68
N PRO A 570 -10.00 16.67 5.56
CA PRO A 570 -9.28 17.93 5.31
C PRO A 570 -7.76 17.77 5.03
N PHE A 571 -7.20 18.61 4.14
CA PHE A 571 -5.81 18.51 3.69
C PHE A 571 -4.79 19.11 4.68
N GLU A 572 -5.25 19.95 5.60
CA GLU A 572 -4.43 20.70 6.56
C GLU A 572 -3.62 19.78 7.47
N ASP A 573 -4.16 18.61 7.84
CA ASP A 573 -3.43 17.60 8.62
C ASP A 573 -2.14 17.18 7.90
N TYR A 574 -2.18 16.99 6.57
CA TYR A 574 -1.04 16.51 5.79
C TYR A 574 0.01 17.61 5.61
N THR A 575 -0.43 18.84 5.29
CA THR A 575 0.50 19.97 5.16
C THR A 575 1.16 20.28 6.49
N ALA A 576 0.41 20.23 7.59
CA ALA A 576 0.93 20.54 8.91
C ALA A 576 1.87 19.47 9.48
N HIS A 577 1.64 18.18 9.22
CA HIS A 577 2.37 17.09 9.87
C HIS A 577 3.40 16.39 8.96
N LEU A 578 3.19 16.35 7.63
CA LEU A 578 4.16 15.77 6.70
C LEU A 578 5.08 16.83 6.10
N PHE A 579 4.56 18.02 5.80
CA PHE A 579 5.28 19.06 5.05
C PHE A 579 5.38 20.42 5.76
N PRO A 580 5.70 20.48 7.07
CA PRO A 580 5.72 21.74 7.81
C PRO A 580 6.77 22.76 7.33
N ASN A 581 7.86 22.28 6.72
CA ASN A 581 8.99 23.11 6.30
C ASN A 581 8.92 23.51 4.82
N LEU A 582 7.88 23.08 4.10
CA LEU A 582 7.75 23.32 2.66
C LEU A 582 6.93 24.59 2.41
N ALA A 583 7.38 25.42 1.46
CA ALA A 583 6.65 26.62 1.08
C ALA A 583 5.29 26.27 0.44
N GLU A 584 4.26 27.10 0.70
CA GLU A 584 2.90 26.86 0.21
C GLU A 584 2.82 26.75 -1.32
N GLY A 585 3.64 27.51 -2.06
CA GLY A 585 3.72 27.44 -3.53
C GLY A 585 4.28 26.13 -4.10
N LYS A 586 4.79 25.23 -3.24
CA LYS A 586 5.21 23.87 -3.63
C LYS A 586 4.13 22.81 -3.36
N ILE A 587 2.99 23.20 -2.82
CA ILE A 587 1.90 22.29 -2.46
C ILE A 587 0.68 22.62 -3.31
N THR A 588 0.27 21.68 -4.14
CA THR A 588 -0.96 21.75 -4.91
C THR A 588 -1.99 20.83 -4.29
N THR A 589 -3.17 21.34 -3.94
CA THR A 589 -4.28 20.53 -3.42
C THR A 589 -5.44 20.47 -4.41
N LEU A 590 -6.12 19.33 -4.46
CA LEU A 590 -7.32 19.16 -5.29
C LEU A 590 -8.31 18.23 -4.58
N SER A 591 -9.57 18.63 -4.47
CA SER A 591 -10.67 17.74 -4.07
C SER A 591 -11.65 17.61 -5.23
N CYS A 592 -11.77 16.41 -5.77
CA CYS A 592 -12.70 16.12 -6.86
C CYS A 592 -14.08 15.79 -6.32
N GLY A 593 -15.12 16.22 -7.05
CA GLY A 593 -16.48 15.75 -6.83
C GLY A 593 -16.64 14.25 -7.14
N HIS A 594 -17.78 13.69 -6.75
CA HIS A 594 -18.13 12.32 -7.12
C HIS A 594 -18.84 12.30 -8.47
N VAL A 595 -18.63 11.24 -9.26
CA VAL A 595 -19.27 11.03 -10.58
C VAL A 595 -20.78 10.72 -10.48
N ILE A 596 -21.31 10.53 -9.27
CA ILE A 596 -22.66 10.00 -9.08
C ILE A 596 -23.64 11.14 -8.92
N PRO A 597 -24.81 11.08 -9.60
CA PRO A 597 -25.81 12.11 -9.45
C PRO A 597 -26.38 12.10 -8.03
N SER A 598 -26.70 13.26 -7.49
CA SER A 598 -27.30 13.39 -6.15
C SER A 598 -28.60 12.59 -6.00
N SER A 599 -29.32 12.35 -7.11
CA SER A 599 -30.52 11.49 -7.14
C SER A 599 -30.27 10.01 -6.87
N ASN A 600 -29.02 9.53 -6.96
CA ASN A 600 -28.64 8.15 -6.66
C ASN A 600 -28.19 7.95 -5.22
N LEU A 601 -28.22 9.01 -4.42
CA LEU A 601 -27.80 8.99 -3.04
C LEU A 601 -28.92 9.49 -2.13
N CYS A 602 -29.21 8.73 -1.08
CA CYS A 602 -30.13 9.16 -0.02
C CYS A 602 -29.40 9.11 1.32
N VAL A 603 -28.96 10.27 1.83
CA VAL A 603 -28.30 10.35 3.14
C VAL A 603 -29.26 10.91 4.19
N TRP A 604 -29.37 10.20 5.32
CA TRP A 604 -30.25 10.59 6.42
C TRP A 604 -29.51 10.59 7.76
N THR A 605 -29.64 11.68 8.52
CA THR A 605 -29.14 11.75 9.90
C THR A 605 -30.25 11.41 10.89
N LEU A 606 -30.19 10.22 11.51
CA LEU A 606 -31.15 9.77 12.51
C LEU A 606 -30.68 10.18 13.92
N ALA A 607 -31.13 11.35 14.38
CA ALA A 607 -30.79 11.87 15.71
C ALA A 607 -31.65 11.31 16.85
N SER A 608 -32.86 10.82 16.56
CA SER A 608 -33.82 10.32 17.55
C SER A 608 -34.79 9.31 16.93
N ALA A 609 -35.33 8.40 17.73
CA ALA A 609 -36.31 7.41 17.24
C ALA A 609 -37.65 8.05 16.84
N GLY A 610 -38.08 9.08 17.58
CA GLY A 610 -39.25 9.90 17.29
C GLY A 610 -38.88 11.32 16.82
N PRO A 611 -39.82 12.10 16.25
CA PRO A 611 -39.58 13.50 15.93
C PRO A 611 -39.33 14.33 17.21
N LYS A 612 -38.40 15.29 17.13
CA LYS A 612 -37.97 16.12 18.28
C LYS A 612 -39.09 16.90 18.98
N ALA A 613 -40.25 17.06 18.34
CA ALA A 613 -41.43 17.71 18.91
C ALA A 613 -42.22 16.85 19.91
N GLY A 614 -41.91 15.55 20.06
CA GLY A 614 -42.57 14.65 21.01
C GLY A 614 -41.77 14.49 22.31
N ALA A 615 -42.39 14.81 23.46
CA ALA A 615 -41.78 14.78 24.80
C ALA A 615 -41.29 13.40 25.32
N LYS A 616 -41.25 12.35 24.48
CA LYS A 616 -40.85 10.97 24.82
C LYS A 616 -39.91 10.31 23.79
N SER A 617 -39.26 11.06 22.90
CA SER A 617 -38.32 10.46 21.95
C SER A 617 -36.93 10.26 22.57
N THR A 618 -36.43 9.03 22.63
CA THR A 618 -35.03 8.77 22.98
C THR A 618 -34.12 9.35 21.90
N GLU A 619 -33.16 10.17 22.32
CA GLU A 619 -32.12 10.69 21.43
C GLU A 619 -31.02 9.64 21.27
N PHE A 620 -30.55 9.45 20.03
CA PHE A 620 -29.43 8.57 19.74
C PHE A 620 -28.12 9.30 20.01
N GLU A 621 -27.54 9.06 21.18
CA GLU A 621 -26.25 9.60 21.59
C GLU A 621 -25.31 8.47 22.03
N PHE A 622 -24.41 8.04 21.15
CA PHE A 622 -23.45 6.97 21.44
C PHE A 622 -22.16 7.52 22.07
N SER A 623 -22.29 8.39 23.07
CA SER A 623 -21.15 8.82 23.90
C SER A 623 -20.78 7.72 24.90
N PHE A 624 -19.54 7.69 25.37
CA PHE A 624 -19.08 6.65 26.32
C PHE A 624 -19.98 6.53 27.56
N GLN A 625 -20.58 7.65 28.00
CA GLN A 625 -21.45 7.72 29.16
C GLN A 625 -22.84 7.13 28.91
N LYS A 626 -23.39 7.29 27.70
CA LYS A 626 -24.79 6.92 27.38
C LYS A 626 -24.91 5.66 26.50
N ARG A 627 -23.82 5.20 25.86
CA ARG A 627 -23.86 4.08 24.90
C ARG A 627 -24.36 2.76 25.47
N SER A 628 -24.18 2.52 26.77
CA SER A 628 -24.60 1.30 27.47
C SER A 628 -26.05 1.36 27.97
N ASP A 629 -26.81 2.41 27.62
CA ASP A 629 -28.24 2.45 27.90
C ASP A 629 -28.99 1.39 27.08
N LYS A 630 -29.53 0.39 27.77
CA LYS A 630 -30.27 -0.73 27.17
C LYS A 630 -31.52 -0.25 26.41
N MET A 631 -32.18 0.85 26.81
CA MET A 631 -33.34 1.36 26.09
C MET A 631 -32.95 1.89 24.71
N MET A 632 -31.88 2.69 24.65
CA MET A 632 -31.34 3.20 23.38
C MET A 632 -30.88 2.07 22.45
N ILE A 633 -30.21 1.03 22.98
CA ILE A 633 -29.78 -0.14 22.19
C ILE A 633 -30.99 -0.90 21.59
N ARG A 634 -32.08 -1.03 22.36
CA ARG A 634 -33.31 -1.67 21.87
C ARG A 634 -34.00 -0.84 20.79
N GLU A 635 -34.07 0.47 20.97
CA GLU A 635 -34.60 1.37 19.94
C GLU A 635 -33.76 1.38 18.67
N LEU A 636 -32.43 1.32 18.79
CA LEU A 636 -31.53 1.13 17.64
C LEU A 636 -31.85 -0.16 16.89
N GLY A 637 -32.07 -1.26 17.61
CA GLY A 637 -32.45 -2.55 17.01
C GLY A 637 -33.78 -2.48 16.25
N LEU A 638 -34.77 -1.74 16.79
CA LEU A 638 -36.04 -1.48 16.09
C LEU A 638 -35.85 -0.59 14.86
N ALA A 639 -34.98 0.43 14.94
CA ALA A 639 -34.64 1.27 13.80
C ALA A 639 -33.99 0.46 12.67
N ILE A 640 -33.02 -0.41 13.00
CA ILE A 640 -32.35 -1.29 12.03
C ILE A 640 -33.33 -2.30 11.44
N LEU A 641 -34.24 -2.88 12.24
CA LEU A 641 -35.27 -3.78 11.74
C LEU A 641 -36.20 -3.09 10.73
N ASN A 642 -36.59 -1.85 11.02
CA ASN A 642 -37.40 -1.05 10.10
C ASN A 642 -36.61 -0.75 8.82
N THR A 643 -35.36 -0.30 8.92
CA THR A 643 -34.48 -0.09 7.76
C THR A 643 -34.35 -1.36 6.91
N CYS A 644 -34.14 -2.53 7.53
CA CYS A 644 -34.10 -3.82 6.83
C CYS A 644 -35.41 -4.18 6.12
N THR A 645 -36.54 -3.61 6.54
CA THR A 645 -37.83 -3.83 5.89
C THR A 645 -38.00 -2.94 4.65
N ALA A 646 -37.43 -1.73 4.64
CA ALA A 646 -37.47 -0.82 3.48
C ALA A 646 -36.38 -1.12 2.43
N VAL A 647 -35.21 -1.57 2.87
CA VAL A 647 -34.03 -1.73 2.00
C VAL A 647 -34.03 -3.12 1.34
N PRO A 648 -33.95 -3.20 -0.01
CA PRO A 648 -33.73 -4.46 -0.72
C PRO A 648 -32.31 -4.99 -0.51
N ASP A 649 -32.10 -6.30 -0.71
CA ASP A 649 -30.77 -6.94 -0.72
C ASP A 649 -29.91 -6.65 0.54
N GLY A 650 -28.69 -6.15 0.36
CA GLY A 650 -27.67 -5.99 1.39
C GLY A 650 -27.79 -4.72 2.24
N VAL A 651 -27.79 -4.90 3.56
CA VAL A 651 -27.62 -3.82 4.56
C VAL A 651 -26.32 -4.06 5.32
N VAL A 652 -25.48 -3.03 5.44
CA VAL A 652 -24.23 -3.08 6.21
C VAL A 652 -24.31 -2.07 7.35
N VAL A 653 -24.10 -2.53 8.59
CA VAL A 653 -24.13 -1.70 9.79
C VAL A 653 -22.74 -1.66 10.40
N PHE A 654 -22.17 -0.46 10.50
CA PHE A 654 -20.88 -0.23 11.13
C PHE A 654 -21.03 0.28 12.55
N PHE A 655 -20.39 -0.42 13.49
CA PHE A 655 -20.32 -0.06 14.90
C PHE A 655 -18.96 0.55 15.28
N PRO A 656 -18.85 1.31 16.37
CA PRO A 656 -17.61 1.98 16.78
C PRO A 656 -16.50 1.03 17.25
N SER A 657 -16.85 -0.14 17.81
CA SER A 657 -15.87 -1.11 18.33
C SER A 657 -16.46 -2.51 18.44
N TYR A 658 -15.60 -3.55 18.40
CA TYR A 658 -16.02 -4.94 18.61
C TYR A 658 -16.69 -5.15 19.97
N GLY A 659 -16.14 -4.55 21.04
CA GLY A 659 -16.73 -4.68 22.38
C GLY A 659 -18.15 -4.10 22.47
N TYR A 660 -18.43 -3.01 21.74
CA TYR A 660 -19.78 -2.45 21.68
C TYR A 660 -20.71 -3.30 20.80
N LEU A 661 -20.20 -3.85 19.69
CA LEU A 661 -20.96 -4.79 18.86
C LEU A 661 -21.42 -6.00 19.68
N ASP A 662 -20.53 -6.59 20.49
CA ASP A 662 -20.85 -7.74 21.35
C ASP A 662 -21.92 -7.38 22.41
N GLU A 663 -21.83 -6.19 23.02
CA GLU A 663 -22.82 -5.67 23.97
C GLU A 663 -24.20 -5.49 23.30
N VAL A 664 -24.23 -4.90 22.11
CA VAL A 664 -25.46 -4.69 21.33
C VAL A 664 -26.11 -6.02 20.96
N VAL A 665 -25.33 -6.98 20.45
CA VAL A 665 -25.83 -8.31 20.08
C VAL A 665 -26.37 -9.06 21.30
N SER A 666 -25.70 -8.94 22.45
CA SER A 666 -26.17 -9.52 23.72
C SER A 666 -27.54 -8.96 24.11
N VAL A 667 -27.71 -7.63 24.09
CA VAL A 667 -28.99 -6.97 24.42
C VAL A 667 -30.09 -7.29 23.39
N TRP A 668 -29.76 -7.44 22.11
CA TRP A 668 -30.74 -7.83 21.08
C TRP A 668 -31.20 -9.28 21.18
N GLY A 669 -30.39 -10.14 21.81
CA GLY A 669 -30.73 -11.52 22.15
C GLY A 669 -31.65 -11.64 23.37
N GLU A 670 -31.65 -10.66 24.27
CA GLU A 670 -32.58 -10.62 25.42
C GLU A 670 -34.03 -10.45 24.95
N ALA A 671 -34.95 -11.27 25.48
CA ALA A 671 -36.38 -11.08 25.25
C ALA A 671 -36.89 -9.82 25.97
N SER A 672 -37.64 -8.96 25.28
CA SER A 672 -38.27 -7.80 25.93
C SER A 672 -39.53 -8.21 26.70
N PRO A 673 -39.80 -7.59 27.87
CA PRO A 673 -41.05 -7.81 28.59
C PRO A 673 -42.24 -7.49 27.68
N GLY A 674 -43.08 -8.49 27.38
CA GLY A 674 -44.29 -8.32 26.55
C GLY A 674 -44.15 -8.61 25.05
N GLN A 675 -42.99 -9.07 24.54
CA GLN A 675 -42.88 -9.61 23.18
C GLN A 675 -42.33 -11.05 23.18
N PRO A 676 -42.93 -11.97 22.39
CA PRO A 676 -42.52 -13.37 22.39
C PRO A 676 -41.21 -13.66 21.63
N LYS A 677 -40.76 -12.73 20.78
CA LYS A 677 -39.54 -12.87 19.97
C LYS A 677 -38.55 -11.76 20.29
N SER A 678 -37.27 -12.11 20.38
CA SER A 678 -36.19 -11.14 20.57
C SER A 678 -36.01 -10.25 19.33
N VAL A 679 -35.34 -9.10 19.48
CA VAL A 679 -35.03 -8.23 18.33
C VAL A 679 -34.16 -8.98 17.33
N TRP A 680 -33.23 -9.81 17.83
CA TRP A 680 -32.36 -10.66 17.02
C TRP A 680 -33.15 -11.65 16.15
N GLU A 681 -34.10 -12.38 16.73
CA GLU A 681 -34.95 -13.32 15.99
C GLU A 681 -35.82 -12.62 14.93
N ARG A 682 -36.30 -11.41 15.25
CA ARG A 682 -37.06 -10.59 14.29
C ARG A 682 -36.18 -10.15 13.12
N LEU A 683 -34.92 -9.82 13.36
CA LEU A 683 -33.95 -9.49 12.30
C LEU A 683 -33.64 -10.72 11.44
N GLN A 684 -33.35 -11.87 12.05
CA GLN A 684 -33.10 -13.14 11.34
C GLN A 684 -34.30 -13.64 10.52
N GLY A 685 -35.52 -13.30 10.96
CA GLY A 685 -36.75 -13.56 10.20
C GLY A 685 -36.90 -12.68 8.95
N LYS A 686 -36.21 -11.54 8.88
CA LYS A 686 -36.28 -10.60 7.74
C LYS A 686 -35.09 -10.73 6.79
N LYS A 687 -33.87 -10.83 7.31
CA LYS A 687 -32.62 -10.95 6.54
C LYS A 687 -31.69 -11.96 7.20
N ALA A 688 -30.82 -12.58 6.42
CA ALA A 688 -29.72 -13.40 6.97
C ALA A 688 -28.73 -12.49 7.71
N VAL A 689 -28.49 -12.73 9.00
CA VAL A 689 -27.66 -11.85 9.84
C VAL A 689 -26.26 -12.43 10.00
N PHE A 690 -25.26 -11.67 9.60
CA PHE A 690 -23.83 -11.99 9.71
C PHE A 690 -23.15 -10.98 10.62
N ARG A 691 -22.10 -11.40 11.34
CA ARG A 691 -21.34 -10.54 12.23
C ARG A 691 -19.85 -10.75 12.06
N GLU A 692 -19.10 -9.66 12.16
CA GLU A 692 -17.65 -9.68 12.21
C GLU A 692 -17.17 -9.98 13.64
N THR A 693 -16.20 -10.89 13.78
CA THR A 693 -15.57 -11.23 15.06
C THR A 693 -14.08 -10.89 15.04
N LYS A 694 -13.53 -10.48 16.19
CA LYS A 694 -12.11 -10.13 16.30
C LYS A 694 -11.26 -11.39 16.10
N GLY A 695 -10.47 -11.43 15.03
CA GLY A 695 -9.59 -12.54 14.69
C GLY A 695 -10.24 -13.68 13.91
N GLY A 696 -11.53 -13.56 13.55
CA GLY A 696 -12.20 -14.50 12.64
C GLY A 696 -11.73 -14.36 11.19
N SER A 697 -12.03 -15.40 10.39
CA SER A 697 -11.87 -15.37 8.93
C SER A 697 -12.91 -14.42 8.33
N SER A 698 -12.51 -13.18 8.04
CA SER A 698 -13.39 -12.16 7.45
C SER A 698 -13.83 -12.53 6.03
N ASP A 699 -13.00 -13.27 5.31
CA ASP A 699 -13.24 -13.67 3.92
C ASP A 699 -14.38 -14.70 3.85
N GLU A 700 -14.41 -15.69 4.74
CA GLU A 700 -15.52 -16.66 4.85
C GLU A 700 -16.85 -15.99 5.17
N VAL A 701 -16.87 -15.00 6.07
CA VAL A 701 -18.09 -14.26 6.42
C VAL A 701 -18.57 -13.43 5.22
N LEU A 702 -17.66 -12.86 4.43
CA LEU A 702 -18.00 -12.12 3.23
C LEU A 702 -18.57 -13.03 2.14
N GLU A 703 -17.98 -14.21 1.94
CA GLU A 703 -18.46 -15.21 0.98
C GLU A 703 -19.89 -15.61 1.32
N GLN A 704 -20.15 -16.01 2.57
CA GLN A 704 -21.50 -16.36 3.03
C GLN A 704 -22.50 -15.20 2.92
N TYR A 705 -22.06 -13.96 3.19
CA TYR A 705 -22.89 -12.76 3.02
C TYR A 705 -23.26 -12.55 1.54
N THR A 706 -22.30 -12.74 0.66
CA THR A 706 -22.45 -12.57 -0.80
C THR A 706 -23.38 -13.64 -1.36
N GLU A 707 -23.17 -14.90 -1.01
CA GLU A 707 -24.04 -16.03 -1.37
C GLU A 707 -25.47 -15.78 -0.91
N ALA A 708 -25.68 -15.34 0.34
CA ALA A 708 -27.02 -15.08 0.87
C ALA A 708 -27.78 -13.97 0.13
N ILE A 709 -27.08 -13.07 -0.57
CA ILE A 709 -27.70 -12.03 -1.40
C ILE A 709 -27.92 -12.54 -2.83
N LEU A 710 -26.92 -13.21 -3.43
CA LEU A 710 -26.96 -13.62 -4.83
C LEU A 710 -27.82 -14.89 -5.07
N ASP A 711 -27.79 -15.86 -4.16
CA ASP A 711 -28.57 -17.11 -4.28
C ASP A 711 -30.08 -16.92 -4.14
N SER A 712 -30.51 -15.71 -3.76
CA SER A 712 -31.93 -15.33 -3.78
C SER A 712 -32.56 -15.41 -5.18
N GLU A 713 -31.77 -15.45 -6.25
CA GLU A 713 -32.24 -15.58 -7.64
C GLU A 713 -32.12 -17.01 -8.23
N GLY A 714 -31.24 -17.85 -7.70
CA GLY A 714 -30.87 -19.15 -8.30
C GLY A 714 -31.90 -20.29 -8.18
N LYS A 715 -32.95 -20.14 -7.37
CA LYS A 715 -34.02 -21.15 -7.18
C LYS A 715 -35.32 -20.82 -7.91
N SER A 716 -35.24 -20.13 -9.05
CA SER A 716 -36.37 -19.91 -9.96
C SER A 716 -36.52 -20.97 -11.06
N ASN A 717 -35.70 -22.04 -11.05
CA ASN A 717 -35.93 -23.22 -11.88
C ASN A 717 -36.52 -24.39 -11.06
N GLY A 718 -37.85 -24.41 -10.94
CA GLY A 718 -38.59 -25.67 -11.11
C GLY A 718 -39.16 -26.43 -9.91
N LYS A 719 -39.28 -25.88 -8.69
CA LYS A 719 -40.15 -26.48 -7.63
C LYS A 719 -40.83 -25.43 -6.75
N PRO A 720 -42.18 -25.44 -6.62
CA PRO A 720 -42.92 -24.44 -5.86
C PRO A 720 -43.22 -24.93 -4.43
N ASP A 721 -42.21 -25.24 -3.63
CA ASP A 721 -42.45 -25.62 -2.23
C ASP A 721 -41.43 -24.96 -1.30
N THR A 722 -41.87 -23.82 -0.74
CA THR A 722 -41.33 -22.93 0.31
C THR A 722 -40.83 -21.57 -0.18
N PRO A 723 -41.51 -20.45 0.19
CA PRO A 723 -41.02 -19.12 -0.10
C PRO A 723 -39.75 -18.91 0.72
N SER A 724 -38.61 -18.69 0.05
CA SER A 724 -37.41 -18.20 0.74
C SER A 724 -37.70 -16.78 1.24
N SER A 725 -38.32 -16.65 2.42
CA SER A 725 -38.91 -15.41 2.94
C SER A 725 -37.89 -14.33 3.35
N ARG A 726 -36.62 -14.46 2.95
CA ARG A 726 -35.52 -13.60 3.37
C ARG A 726 -35.11 -12.72 2.19
N ASN A 727 -35.43 -11.43 2.28
CA ASN A 727 -35.10 -10.44 1.25
C ASN A 727 -33.67 -9.91 1.49
N GLY A 728 -32.66 -10.74 1.27
CA GLY A 728 -31.24 -10.37 1.38
C GLY A 728 -30.61 -10.57 2.77
N ALA A 729 -29.49 -9.87 3.01
CA ALA A 729 -28.62 -10.09 4.16
C ALA A 729 -28.28 -8.80 4.92
N LEU A 730 -28.00 -8.94 6.22
CA LEU A 730 -27.56 -7.89 7.14
C LEU A 730 -26.16 -8.25 7.64
N LEU A 731 -25.19 -7.37 7.42
CA LEU A 731 -23.82 -7.50 7.93
C LEU A 731 -23.58 -6.51 9.07
N LEU A 732 -23.23 -7.02 10.25
CA LEU A 732 -22.80 -6.22 11.40
C LEU A 732 -21.27 -6.21 11.44
N SER A 733 -20.67 -5.04 11.25
CA SER A 733 -19.22 -4.84 11.14
C SER A 733 -18.76 -3.68 12.01
N VAL A 734 -17.44 -3.49 12.13
CA VAL A 734 -16.82 -2.45 12.96
C VAL A 734 -16.04 -1.47 12.10
N VAL A 735 -16.15 -0.18 12.40
CA VAL A 735 -15.33 0.87 11.76
C VAL A 735 -13.85 0.68 12.13
N GLY A 736 -12.97 0.67 11.14
CA GLY A 736 -11.55 0.32 11.30
C GLY A 736 -11.28 -1.19 11.38
N GLY A 737 -12.31 -2.04 11.25
CA GLY A 737 -12.17 -3.48 11.06
C GLY A 737 -11.78 -3.85 9.63
N LYS A 738 -11.42 -5.11 9.40
CA LYS A 738 -10.97 -5.61 8.07
C LYS A 738 -12.01 -5.36 6.98
N MET A 739 -13.29 -5.59 7.32
CA MET A 739 -14.43 -5.40 6.40
C MET A 739 -14.66 -3.93 6.01
N SER A 740 -14.28 -2.99 6.88
CA SER A 740 -14.39 -1.54 6.66
C SER A 740 -13.14 -0.92 6.00
N GLU A 741 -12.10 -1.72 5.74
CA GLU A 741 -10.84 -1.27 5.11
C GLU A 741 -10.52 -1.97 3.78
N GLY A 742 -10.76 -3.28 3.69
CA GLY A 742 -10.29 -4.11 2.56
C GLY A 742 -11.34 -4.49 1.52
N ILE A 743 -12.64 -4.33 1.82
CA ILE A 743 -13.72 -4.96 1.03
C ILE A 743 -14.57 -3.91 0.29
N ASN A 744 -15.07 -4.30 -0.88
CA ASN A 744 -15.93 -3.47 -1.72
C ASN A 744 -17.37 -4.01 -1.70
N PHE A 745 -18.33 -3.21 -1.24
CA PHE A 745 -19.76 -3.56 -1.27
C PHE A 745 -20.40 -2.96 -2.52
N SER A 746 -20.18 -3.59 -3.67
CA SER A 746 -20.74 -3.13 -4.94
C SER A 746 -22.20 -3.52 -5.10
N ASP A 747 -22.99 -2.63 -5.70
CA ASP A 747 -24.35 -2.89 -6.15
C ASP A 747 -25.27 -3.45 -5.03
N ARG A 748 -25.72 -4.69 -5.20
CA ARG A 748 -26.68 -5.36 -4.31
C ARG A 748 -26.09 -5.66 -2.94
N LEU A 749 -24.77 -5.73 -2.84
CA LEU A 749 -24.05 -6.02 -1.59
C LEU A 749 -24.11 -4.87 -0.59
N GLY A 750 -24.43 -3.65 -1.02
CA GLY A 750 -24.28 -2.44 -0.20
C GLY A 750 -25.39 -1.40 -0.35
N ARG A 751 -26.65 -1.81 -0.63
CA ARG A 751 -27.75 -0.87 -0.91
C ARG A 751 -28.07 0.09 0.22
N CYS A 752 -27.81 -0.30 1.47
CA CYS A 752 -27.85 0.64 2.60
C CYS A 752 -26.66 0.44 3.53
N VAL A 753 -25.97 1.54 3.83
CA VAL A 753 -24.95 1.60 4.88
C VAL A 753 -25.50 2.38 6.08
N VAL A 754 -25.42 1.78 7.26
CA VAL A 754 -25.80 2.41 8.52
C VAL A 754 -24.54 2.59 9.35
N VAL A 755 -24.25 3.83 9.78
CA VAL A 755 -23.14 4.13 10.68
C VAL A 755 -23.72 4.44 12.06
N VAL A 756 -23.42 3.60 13.04
CA VAL A 756 -23.91 3.75 14.42
C VAL A 756 -22.83 4.44 15.26
N GLY A 757 -23.15 5.64 15.74
CA GLY A 757 -22.23 6.42 16.56
C GLY A 757 -21.01 6.94 15.81
N LEU A 758 -20.06 7.48 16.59
CA LEU A 758 -18.78 7.99 16.09
C LEU A 758 -17.64 7.18 16.74
N PRO A 759 -16.73 6.56 15.95
CA PRO A 759 -15.61 5.74 16.42
C PRO A 759 -14.47 6.61 16.96
N TYR A 760 -14.76 7.41 17.97
CA TYR A 760 -13.74 8.21 18.64
C TYR A 760 -12.71 7.31 19.31
N PRO A 761 -11.41 7.52 19.04
CA PRO A 761 -10.36 6.86 19.78
C PRO A 761 -10.44 7.18 21.26
N ASN A 762 -9.90 6.33 22.13
CA ASN A 762 -9.95 6.58 23.56
C ASN A 762 -9.04 7.76 23.95
N ILE A 763 -9.59 8.94 24.22
CA ILE A 763 -8.83 10.12 24.68
C ILE A 763 -8.06 9.88 25.97
N ASN A 764 -8.48 8.92 26.80
CA ASN A 764 -7.78 8.59 28.04
C ASN A 764 -6.57 7.68 27.83
N SER A 765 -6.45 7.06 26.65
CA SER A 765 -5.29 6.24 26.31
C SER A 765 -4.03 7.11 26.30
N PRO A 766 -2.90 6.57 26.79
CA PRO A 766 -1.68 7.34 26.86
C PRO A 766 -1.17 7.72 25.46
N ASP A 767 -1.40 6.87 24.45
CA ASP A 767 -1.04 7.12 23.05
C ASP A 767 -1.71 8.39 22.51
N TRP A 768 -3.03 8.54 22.71
CA TRP A 768 -3.77 9.71 22.23
C TRP A 768 -3.49 10.96 23.05
N LYS A 769 -3.26 10.83 24.36
CA LYS A 769 -2.81 11.97 25.19
C LYS A 769 -1.49 12.53 24.67
N ALA A 770 -0.52 11.66 24.39
CA ALA A 770 0.78 12.04 23.86
C ALA A 770 0.67 12.69 22.47
N ARG A 771 -0.18 12.16 21.58
CA ARG A 771 -0.45 12.77 20.25
C ARG A 771 -1.07 14.16 20.39
N ILE A 772 -2.08 14.32 21.23
CA ILE A 772 -2.75 15.61 21.47
C ILE A 772 -1.76 16.63 22.03
N GLU A 773 -1.01 16.27 23.08
CA GLU A 773 -0.02 17.14 23.70
C GLU A 773 1.05 17.58 22.70
N TYR A 774 1.54 16.66 21.85
CA TYR A 774 2.51 16.96 20.80
C TYR A 774 1.96 17.93 19.74
N ILE A 775 0.71 17.75 19.31
CA ILE A 775 0.09 18.65 18.33
C ILE A 775 -0.12 20.03 18.94
N GLU A 776 -0.56 20.10 20.19
CA GLU A 776 -0.70 21.37 20.92
C GLU A 776 0.64 22.10 21.03
N SER A 777 1.72 21.42 21.42
CA SER A 777 3.04 22.03 21.57
C SER A 777 3.63 22.48 20.24
N THR A 778 3.57 21.63 19.20
CA THR A 778 4.15 21.91 17.88
C THR A 778 3.42 23.05 17.17
N THR A 779 2.08 23.08 17.29
CA THR A 779 1.27 24.16 16.70
C THR A 779 1.52 25.48 17.42
N LEU A 780 1.65 25.44 18.75
CA LEU A 780 2.00 26.62 19.54
C LEU A 780 3.37 27.18 19.12
N GLU A 781 4.39 26.34 19.03
CA GLU A 781 5.73 26.73 18.58
C GLU A 781 5.67 27.39 17.19
N ARG A 782 5.02 26.75 16.22
CA ARG A 782 4.88 27.29 14.85
C ARG A 782 4.18 28.66 14.83
N LEU A 783 3.09 28.81 15.58
CA LEU A 783 2.35 30.08 15.66
C LEU A 783 3.20 31.18 16.31
N THR A 784 3.97 30.84 17.36
CA THR A 784 4.86 31.81 18.01
C THR A 784 6.05 32.22 17.13
N THR A 785 6.58 31.31 16.31
CA THR A 785 7.68 31.62 15.37
C THR A 785 7.20 32.42 14.16
N SER A 786 6.04 32.10 13.62
CA SER A 786 5.48 32.79 12.44
C SER A 786 4.93 34.18 12.76
N ASN A 787 4.29 34.35 13.92
CA ASN A 787 3.70 35.62 14.36
C ASN A 787 4.12 35.98 15.80
N PRO A 788 5.32 36.55 16.00
CA PRO A 788 5.84 36.91 17.33
C PRO A 788 5.00 37.97 18.06
N SER A 789 4.19 38.74 17.33
CA SER A 789 3.37 39.84 17.85
C SER A 789 1.95 39.43 18.28
N ALA A 790 1.53 38.18 18.03
CA ALA A 790 0.20 37.70 18.42
C ALA A 790 0.13 37.39 19.93
N PRO A 791 -1.00 37.64 20.61
CA PRO A 791 -1.14 37.32 22.02
C PRO A 791 -1.04 35.81 22.26
N ARG A 792 -0.18 35.41 23.20
CA ARG A 792 0.08 33.99 23.52
C ARG A 792 -1.19 33.21 23.92
N SER A 793 -2.20 33.89 24.46
CA SER A 793 -3.51 33.31 24.79
C SER A 793 -4.29 32.84 23.55
N GLU A 794 -4.21 33.60 22.45
CA GLU A 794 -4.85 33.26 21.19
C GLU A 794 -4.14 32.09 20.51
N ALA A 795 -2.80 32.10 20.49
CA ALA A 795 -2.01 30.97 19.99
C ALA A 795 -2.31 29.67 20.76
N LEU A 796 -2.51 29.75 22.08
CA LEU A 796 -2.88 28.60 22.92
C LEU A 796 -4.32 28.12 22.65
N ALA A 797 -5.25 29.02 22.36
CA ALA A 797 -6.62 28.65 22.00
C ALA A 797 -6.64 27.94 20.64
N THR A 798 -5.91 28.47 19.66
CA THR A 798 -5.79 27.90 18.32
C THR A 798 -5.08 26.53 18.35
N SER A 799 -4.02 26.37 19.16
CA SER A 799 -3.34 25.07 19.28
C SER A 799 -4.23 23.98 19.88
N LYS A 800 -5.02 24.32 20.91
CA LYS A 800 -6.04 23.41 21.49
C LYS A 800 -7.14 23.08 20.48
N GLN A 801 -7.54 24.04 19.66
CA GLN A 801 -8.53 23.81 18.61
C GLN A 801 -7.98 22.86 17.53
N ALA A 802 -6.74 23.07 17.07
CA ALA A 802 -6.06 22.20 16.11
C ALA A 802 -5.96 20.75 16.63
N ALA A 803 -5.62 20.55 17.91
CA ALA A 803 -5.54 19.22 18.50
C ALA A 803 -6.91 18.52 18.61
N ARG A 804 -7.98 19.28 18.92
CA ARG A 804 -9.36 18.76 18.87
C ARG A 804 -9.77 18.41 17.45
N ASP A 805 -9.42 19.24 16.48
CA ASP A 805 -9.73 18.99 15.08
C ASP A 805 -9.02 17.76 14.55
N PHE A 806 -7.74 17.56 14.88
CA PHE A 806 -7.01 16.34 14.56
C PHE A 806 -7.68 15.08 15.13
N TYR A 807 -8.09 15.12 16.39
CA TYR A 807 -8.79 14.01 17.04
C TYR A 807 -10.14 13.68 16.36
N GLU A 808 -10.87 14.70 15.94
CA GLU A 808 -12.11 14.54 15.17
C GLU A 808 -11.87 14.08 13.74
N ASN A 809 -10.83 14.59 13.07
CA ASN A 809 -10.45 14.22 11.72
C ASN A 809 -10.09 12.74 11.65
N ALA A 810 -9.38 12.21 12.66
CA ALA A 810 -9.10 10.78 12.76
C ALA A 810 -10.38 9.93 12.80
N CYS A 811 -11.38 10.34 13.59
CA CYS A 811 -12.68 9.69 13.66
C CYS A 811 -13.43 9.76 12.32
N MET A 812 -13.50 10.95 11.72
CA MET A 812 -14.23 11.18 10.46
C MET A 812 -13.56 10.51 9.26
N ARG A 813 -12.23 10.42 9.21
CA ARG A 813 -11.51 9.65 8.18
C ARG A 813 -11.96 8.18 8.17
N ALA A 814 -12.03 7.54 9.34
CA ALA A 814 -12.48 6.15 9.44
C ALA A 814 -13.96 5.96 9.04
N VAL A 815 -14.83 6.91 9.42
CA VAL A 815 -16.25 6.92 9.02
C VAL A 815 -16.40 7.10 7.51
N ASN A 816 -15.75 8.11 6.94
CA ASN A 816 -15.81 8.42 5.51
C ASN A 816 -15.27 7.25 4.66
N GLN A 817 -14.20 6.58 5.14
CA GLN A 817 -13.65 5.39 4.49
C GLN A 817 -14.66 4.23 4.49
N SER A 818 -15.41 4.06 5.58
CA SER A 818 -16.43 3.00 5.67
C SER A 818 -17.61 3.30 4.74
N ILE A 819 -18.06 4.56 4.67
CA ILE A 819 -19.18 5.00 3.82
C ILE A 819 -18.82 4.92 2.34
N GLY A 820 -17.61 5.32 1.95
CA GLY A 820 -17.14 5.33 0.55
C GLY A 820 -17.09 3.95 -0.10
N ARG A 821 -17.41 2.86 0.61
CA ARG A 821 -17.37 1.50 0.08
C ARG A 821 -18.61 1.08 -0.68
N ALA A 822 -19.74 1.70 -0.37
CA ALA A 822 -21.06 1.32 -0.87
C ALA A 822 -21.32 1.73 -2.31
N ILE A 823 -20.50 2.61 -2.87
CA ILE A 823 -20.75 3.19 -4.18
C ILE A 823 -19.52 3.12 -5.07
N ARG A 824 -19.67 2.59 -6.28
CA ARG A 824 -18.52 2.21 -7.12
C ARG A 824 -18.53 2.71 -8.55
N HIS A 825 -19.68 3.02 -9.12
CA HIS A 825 -19.76 3.54 -10.48
C HIS A 825 -20.91 4.52 -10.64
N ARG A 826 -20.90 5.28 -11.73
CA ARG A 826 -21.90 6.34 -12.01
C ARG A 826 -23.36 5.91 -11.89
N ASN A 827 -23.66 4.64 -12.22
CA ASN A 827 -25.01 4.08 -12.23
C ASN A 827 -25.40 3.44 -10.89
N ASP A 828 -24.50 3.41 -9.91
CA ASP A 828 -24.76 2.77 -8.62
C ASP A 828 -25.60 3.70 -7.75
N TYR A 829 -26.31 3.13 -6.78
CA TYR A 829 -27.15 3.87 -5.86
C TYR A 829 -27.17 3.20 -4.49
N ALA A 830 -27.15 4.03 -3.45
CA ALA A 830 -27.16 3.58 -2.07
C ALA A 830 -27.86 4.59 -1.15
N ALA A 831 -28.41 4.08 -0.05
CA ALA A 831 -28.83 4.90 1.08
C ALA A 831 -27.77 4.86 2.19
N ILE A 832 -27.54 6.00 2.83
CA ILE A 832 -26.62 6.11 3.98
C ILE A 832 -27.42 6.63 5.16
N VAL A 833 -27.40 5.92 6.28
CA VAL A 833 -28.08 6.32 7.52
C VAL A 833 -27.03 6.56 8.59
N LEU A 834 -26.92 7.82 9.03
CA LEU A 834 -26.00 8.26 10.08
C LEU A 834 -26.75 8.31 11.41
N VAL A 835 -26.50 7.38 12.32
CA VAL A 835 -27.25 7.21 13.57
C VAL A 835 -26.42 7.76 14.73
N ASP A 836 -26.47 9.08 14.91
CA ASP A 836 -26.01 9.81 16.11
C ASP A 836 -26.44 11.28 15.98
N ARG A 837 -26.89 11.90 17.08
CA ARG A 837 -27.19 13.33 17.11
C ARG A 837 -26.00 14.20 16.69
N ARG A 838 -24.76 13.78 16.98
CA ARG A 838 -23.54 14.55 16.70
C ARG A 838 -23.31 14.78 15.21
N PHE A 839 -23.77 13.89 14.32
CA PHE A 839 -23.72 14.10 12.87
C PHE A 839 -24.52 15.34 12.41
N ALA A 840 -25.47 15.81 13.22
CA ALA A 840 -26.23 17.02 12.94
C ALA A 840 -25.50 18.33 13.30
N THR A 841 -24.37 18.26 14.00
CA THR A 841 -23.59 19.46 14.34
C THR A 841 -22.79 19.95 13.13
N ASP A 842 -22.73 21.27 12.92
CA ASP A 842 -22.06 21.86 11.76
C ASP A 842 -20.58 21.46 11.67
N ARG A 843 -19.91 21.32 12.83
CA ARG A 843 -18.51 20.88 12.91
C ARG A 843 -18.28 19.49 12.33
N ILE A 844 -19.15 18.53 12.62
CA ILE A 844 -19.02 17.14 12.13
C ILE A 844 -19.59 17.04 10.71
N ARG A 845 -20.70 17.71 10.43
CA ARG A 845 -21.30 17.78 9.10
C ARG A 845 -20.32 18.36 8.07
N GLY A 846 -19.53 19.38 8.45
CA GLY A 846 -18.50 19.99 7.60
C GLY A 846 -17.35 19.04 7.23
N LYS A 847 -17.10 18.01 8.04
CA LYS A 847 -16.06 16.98 7.82
C LYS A 847 -16.53 15.82 6.93
N LEU A 848 -17.79 15.82 6.50
CA LEU A 848 -18.30 14.87 5.50
C LEU A 848 -17.91 15.33 4.08
N PRO A 849 -17.52 14.39 3.20
CA PRO A 849 -17.25 14.65 1.80
C PRO A 849 -18.38 15.44 1.12
N GLY A 850 -18.03 16.34 0.21
CA GLY A 850 -19.00 17.21 -0.48
C GLY A 850 -20.15 16.44 -1.15
N TRP A 851 -19.85 15.27 -1.73
CA TRP A 851 -20.86 14.43 -2.39
C TRP A 851 -21.87 13.79 -1.41
N ILE A 852 -21.44 13.44 -0.19
CA ILE A 852 -22.34 12.96 0.88
C ILE A 852 -23.21 14.11 1.38
N ARG A 853 -22.60 15.31 1.55
CA ARG A 853 -23.34 16.51 1.94
C ARG A 853 -24.42 16.88 0.92
N GLY A 854 -24.14 16.72 -0.37
CA GLY A 854 -25.11 16.95 -1.45
C GLY A 854 -26.27 15.93 -1.49
N GLY A 855 -26.09 14.74 -0.91
CA GLY A 855 -27.16 13.73 -0.77
C GLY A 855 -27.91 13.79 0.55
N LEU A 856 -27.55 14.71 1.46
CA LEU A 856 -28.19 14.83 2.77
C LEU A 856 -29.58 15.45 2.63
N VAL A 857 -30.59 14.76 3.16
CA VAL A 857 -31.96 15.28 3.16
C VAL A 857 -32.08 16.41 4.19
N ASP A 858 -32.48 17.59 3.72
CA ASP A 858 -32.68 18.76 4.58
C ASP A 858 -33.71 18.50 5.69
N GLY A 859 -33.36 18.88 6.92
CA GLY A 859 -34.22 18.67 8.10
C GLY A 859 -34.27 17.23 8.60
N SER A 860 -33.50 16.29 8.01
CA SER A 860 -33.43 14.90 8.47
C SER A 860 -33.06 14.78 9.95
N GLU A 861 -32.24 15.71 10.47
CA GLU A 861 -31.82 15.74 11.87
C GLU A 861 -32.93 16.06 12.88
N LYS A 862 -34.09 16.54 12.42
CA LYS A 862 -35.28 16.81 13.24
C LYS A 862 -36.39 15.77 13.02
N ALA A 863 -36.28 15.02 11.94
CA ALA A 863 -37.25 14.05 11.48
C ALA A 863 -36.92 12.66 12.05
N GLY A 864 -37.89 12.05 12.74
CA GLY A 864 -37.73 10.74 13.36
C GLY A 864 -37.80 9.58 12.37
N LEU A 865 -37.77 8.35 12.92
CA LEU A 865 -37.74 7.09 12.15
C LEU A 865 -38.87 6.96 11.12
N GLY A 866 -40.08 7.44 11.42
CA GLY A 866 -41.23 7.34 10.52
C GLY A 866 -41.04 8.10 9.19
N GLN A 867 -40.45 9.29 9.22
CA GLN A 867 -40.21 10.08 8.01
C GLN A 867 -39.04 9.51 7.20
N MET A 868 -38.00 9.03 7.89
CA MET A 868 -36.88 8.31 7.28
C MET A 868 -37.40 7.13 6.45
N MET A 869 -38.29 6.32 7.03
CA MET A 869 -38.86 5.14 6.37
C MET A 869 -39.65 5.48 5.11
N GLY A 870 -40.44 6.56 5.13
CA GLY A 870 -41.16 7.03 3.95
C GLY A 870 -40.23 7.45 2.81
N LYS A 871 -39.16 8.19 3.14
CA LYS A 871 -38.16 8.64 2.17
C LYS A 871 -37.31 7.47 1.62
N LEU A 872 -36.82 6.58 2.49
CA LEU A 872 -36.06 5.39 2.08
C LEU A 872 -36.89 4.49 1.16
N SER A 873 -38.13 4.19 1.54
CA SER A 873 -39.01 3.35 0.72
C SER A 873 -39.32 3.99 -0.63
N GLY A 874 -39.54 5.31 -0.66
CA GLY A 874 -39.74 6.08 -1.89
C GLY A 874 -38.51 6.04 -2.81
N PHE A 875 -37.32 6.20 -2.24
CA PHE A 875 -36.04 6.15 -2.96
C PHE A 875 -35.83 4.79 -3.65
N PHE A 876 -35.94 3.68 -2.92
CA PHE A 876 -35.76 2.35 -3.52
C PHE A 876 -36.85 1.99 -4.52
N ARG A 877 -38.10 2.42 -4.30
CA ARG A 877 -39.18 2.23 -5.30
C ARG A 877 -38.91 3.00 -6.58
N SER A 878 -38.45 4.24 -6.47
CA SER A 878 -38.09 5.06 -7.64
C SER A 878 -36.96 4.43 -8.44
N LYS A 879 -35.94 3.89 -7.76
CA LYS A 879 -34.82 3.20 -8.44
C LYS A 879 -35.21 1.88 -9.06
N LYS A 880 -36.10 1.12 -8.41
CA LYS A 880 -36.65 -0.11 -9.00
C LYS A 880 -37.45 0.20 -10.28
N ALA A 881 -38.32 1.21 -10.24
CA ALA A 881 -39.08 1.63 -11.41
C ALA A 881 -38.19 2.09 -12.59
N LEU A 882 -37.05 2.72 -12.30
CA LEU A 882 -36.04 3.11 -13.29
C LEU A 882 -35.20 1.93 -13.82
N ALA A 883 -35.11 0.82 -13.08
CA ALA A 883 -34.40 -0.38 -13.51
C ALA A 883 -35.29 -1.31 -14.34
N ASP A 884 -36.59 -1.29 -14.08
CA ASP A 884 -37.62 -2.04 -14.83
C ASP A 884 -38.03 -1.32 -16.15
N SER A 885 -37.62 -0.06 -16.34
CA SER A 885 -37.83 0.76 -17.56
C SER A 885 -36.59 0.78 -18.44
#